data_AF-A0A0G2H3U8-F1
#
_entry.id   AF-A0A0G2H3U8-F1
#
_cell.length_a   1.000
_cell.length_b   1.000
_cell.length_c   1.000
_cell.angle_alpha   90.00
_cell.angle_beta   90.00
_cell.angle_gamma   90.00
#
_symmetry.space_group_name_H-M   'P 1'
#
loop_
_entity.id
_entity.type
_entity.pdbx_description
1 polymer ?
#
loop_
_entity_poly.entity_id
_entity_poly.type
_entity_poly.pdbx_seq_one_letter_code
_entity_poly.pdbx_strand_id
1 'polypeptide(L)'
;MDASAIRSCIIATLDADADIRRRAELQLKQAEEHNGFLDALLDILQSEQDTNYRLSTVIYIKNRVNRAWAGTDHFPNEHPIAEDEKSRVRERLLPILASSQGLIRQQLIPILQRILHWDFPEKWPTFMDFTIQLLNTNDPLSVLAGLQCLLAICRAYRFKAGDGENRTHFDKIIEASFPRLLAVSTELVAQESEEAGEMLHIALKAYKHATWLDLSAFLRQQENTIGWCTVFLQTVSKTPPAIAMHGNPQAITKNEGDQMAFANFFSTNIAPEILKHYLQEIEKWVAKTSWLSRPCLSYTIVFMDECVRPKEMWAHLRPHLTNLVTHFIFPVLCLSQEDTEKFEDEPEEYLHRKLNFYEEVSAPDVSATNFLVTLTKNRRKQTFELLQFINNVVSTYESAPDDKKDHIAKEGALRMIGTLAPVILGKKSPIADQVEYFLVRYVFPDFTSSQGYLRARACDTIEKFEQLDFKDQNHLLTIYRNILDCMADPALPVRVTAALALQPLIRHDIIRTSMQTAIPTIMQQLLKLANEADIDALANVMEDFVEVFATELTPFAVALSEQLRDTYLRIVNELLERNNSRDDDEYGDFLDDKSITALGVLQTIGTLILTLESTPDVLLHIEAVLMPVIRITLDNKLYDLYNEVFEIIDSCTFAAKAISPTMWQAFELIHRTFKAGAELYLEDMLPALDNFVQFGVPQLIQKPEYVEALYSMVSDMFNDPKVGGIDRICACKLAEAMMLSLPGHIDNCVNGFINMAMSVLTTEEVKIKSYKIHLMEIIINAIYYNPILTLQVLETKGWTNKFFSLWFGSMESFHRVHDKKLCIVAIVALLGLSPDQVPPSVAVGWPRLLQGVTSLFKTLPSALKNREDAMKDDYGLDANYSYDDEEEWGDDEAAWTAEEEQEEEPTDAKDESTAYLEFLNEEAGLPGKSDT
;
A
#
# COMPACT_ATOMS: atom_id res chain seq x y z
N MET A 1 4.05 31.11 37.98
CA MET A 1 2.70 31.26 37.37
C MET A 1 1.66 31.04 38.47
N ASP A 2 0.48 31.67 38.41
CA ASP A 2 -0.58 31.47 39.42
C ASP A 2 -1.41 30.23 39.09
N ALA A 3 -1.16 29.12 39.80
CA ALA A 3 -1.88 27.86 39.62
C ALA A 3 -3.39 27.98 39.90
N SER A 4 -3.82 28.93 40.75
CA SER A 4 -5.25 29.15 41.04
C SER A 4 -5.99 29.75 39.85
N ALA A 5 -5.34 30.65 39.11
CA ALA A 5 -5.89 31.25 37.91
C ALA A 5 -6.03 30.20 36.78
N ILE A 6 -5.00 29.38 36.55
CA ILE A 6 -5.04 28.30 35.55
C ILE A 6 -6.11 27.26 35.89
N ARG A 7 -6.20 26.85 37.17
CA ARG A 7 -7.25 25.96 37.65
C ARG A 7 -8.65 26.49 37.35
N SER A 8 -8.87 27.79 37.58
CA SER A 8 -10.17 28.42 37.30
C SER A 8 -10.49 28.40 35.79
N CYS A 9 -9.49 28.55 34.93
CA CYS A 9 -9.65 28.42 33.49
C CYS A 9 -9.98 26.98 33.07
N ILE A 10 -9.30 25.97 33.63
CA ILE A 10 -9.60 24.55 33.35
C ILE A 10 -11.01 24.15 33.79
N ILE A 11 -11.51 24.70 34.90
CA ILE A 11 -12.90 24.46 35.30
C ILE A 11 -13.86 25.12 34.30
N ALA A 12 -13.54 26.32 33.84
CA ALA A 12 -14.35 27.06 32.88
C ALA A 12 -14.38 26.41 31.47
N THR A 13 -13.40 25.58 31.10
CA THR A 13 -13.46 24.80 29.84
C THR A 13 -14.50 23.69 29.90
N LEU A 14 -15.02 23.33 31.08
CA LEU A 14 -16.08 22.35 31.26
C LEU A 14 -17.45 22.99 31.50
N ASP A 15 -17.58 24.30 31.33
CA ASP A 15 -18.85 25.00 31.51
C ASP A 15 -19.85 24.65 30.39
N ALA A 16 -21.14 24.71 30.72
CA ALA A 16 -22.22 24.49 29.76
C ALA A 16 -22.31 25.63 28.72
N ASP A 17 -21.89 26.84 29.10
CA ASP A 17 -21.88 28.03 28.24
C ASP A 17 -20.68 28.05 27.28
N ALA A 18 -20.97 28.06 25.97
CA ALA A 18 -19.94 28.05 24.93
C ALA A 18 -19.05 29.31 24.93
N ASP A 19 -19.58 30.48 25.32
CA ASP A 19 -18.80 31.72 25.39
C ASP A 19 -17.85 31.73 26.59
N ILE A 20 -18.18 31.01 27.66
CA ILE A 20 -17.28 30.80 28.80
C ILE A 20 -16.14 29.86 28.41
N ARG A 21 -16.45 28.74 27.75
CA ARG A 21 -15.43 27.79 27.28
C ARG A 21 -14.43 28.43 26.32
N ARG A 22 -14.92 29.12 25.28
CA ARG A 22 -14.06 29.76 24.28
C ARG A 22 -13.13 30.81 24.88
N ARG A 23 -13.61 31.57 25.88
CA ARG A 23 -12.78 32.54 26.61
C ARG A 23 -11.72 31.83 27.47
N ALA A 24 -12.09 30.74 28.13
CA ALA A 24 -11.16 29.96 28.96
C ALA A 24 -10.05 29.31 28.12
N GLU A 25 -10.38 28.75 26.95
CA GLU A 25 -9.40 28.19 26.00
C GLU A 25 -8.42 29.25 25.48
N LEU A 26 -8.92 30.44 25.12
CA LEU A 26 -8.06 31.57 24.72
C LEU A 26 -7.11 32.00 25.84
N GLN A 27 -7.60 32.03 27.09
CA GLN A 27 -6.78 32.37 28.25
C GLN A 27 -5.72 31.29 28.54
N LEU A 28 -6.07 30.01 28.39
CA LEU A 28 -5.10 28.91 28.51
C LEU A 28 -4.04 28.96 27.41
N LYS A 29 -4.43 29.28 26.18
CA LYS A 29 -3.49 29.45 25.06
C LYS A 29 -2.52 30.61 25.28
N GLN A 30 -2.97 31.71 25.89
CA GLN A 30 -2.08 32.81 26.30
C GLN A 30 -1.18 32.41 27.46
N ALA A 31 -1.69 31.65 28.44
CA ALA A 31 -0.90 31.18 29.57
C ALA A 31 0.18 30.17 29.17
N GLU A 32 -0.06 29.40 28.10
CA GLU A 32 0.87 28.43 27.52
C GLU A 32 2.19 29.07 27.02
N GLU A 33 2.19 30.35 26.67
CA GLU A 33 3.39 31.09 26.22
C GLU A 33 4.38 31.41 27.34
N HIS A 34 3.97 31.24 28.60
CA HIS A 34 4.78 31.57 29.76
C HIS A 34 5.47 30.34 30.36
N ASN A 35 6.75 30.48 30.74
CA ASN A 35 7.52 29.40 31.38
C ASN A 35 6.89 28.95 32.71
N GLY A 36 6.86 27.63 32.94
CA GLY A 36 6.31 27.02 34.15
C GLY A 36 4.80 26.77 34.09
N PHE A 37 4.23 26.75 32.89
CA PHE A 37 2.83 26.40 32.65
C PHE A 37 2.57 24.92 32.93
N LEU A 38 3.43 24.02 32.45
CA LEU A 38 3.35 22.58 32.72
C LEU A 38 3.57 22.27 34.20
N ASP A 39 4.45 23.00 34.87
CA ASP A 39 4.66 22.86 36.32
C ASP A 39 3.35 23.12 37.09
N ALA A 40 2.63 24.18 36.72
CA ALA A 40 1.35 24.52 37.32
C ALA A 40 0.26 23.49 36.98
N LEU A 41 0.23 22.94 35.77
CA LEU A 41 -0.69 21.86 35.41
C LEU A 41 -0.39 20.56 36.19
N LEU A 42 0.88 20.22 36.39
CA LEU A 42 1.28 19.06 37.20
C LEU A 42 0.93 19.25 38.68
N ASP A 43 1.06 20.47 39.21
CA ASP A 43 0.61 20.81 40.57
C ASP A 43 -0.91 20.67 40.72
N ILE A 44 -1.68 21.14 39.74
CA ILE A 44 -3.14 20.96 39.70
C ILE A 44 -3.48 19.47 39.65
N LEU A 45 -2.83 18.71 38.77
CA LEU A 45 -3.09 17.27 38.62
C LEU A 45 -2.84 16.47 39.92
N GLN A 46 -1.90 16.90 40.75
CA GLN A 46 -1.56 16.28 42.04
C GLN A 46 -2.42 16.77 43.21
N SER A 47 -2.83 18.04 43.21
CA SER A 47 -3.57 18.65 44.33
C SER A 47 -5.09 18.56 44.19
N GLU A 48 -5.60 18.46 42.97
CA GLU A 48 -7.03 18.42 42.68
C GLU A 48 -7.67 17.10 43.11
N GLN A 49 -8.89 17.17 43.68
CA GLN A 49 -9.64 15.97 44.09
C GLN A 49 -10.70 15.57 43.06
N ASP A 50 -11.23 16.52 42.29
CA ASP A 50 -12.23 16.25 41.26
C ASP A 50 -11.61 15.54 40.05
N THR A 51 -12.18 14.40 39.69
CA THR A 51 -11.65 13.56 38.61
C THR A 51 -11.82 14.19 37.23
N ASN A 52 -12.86 14.98 36.99
CA ASN A 52 -13.11 15.64 35.71
C ASN A 52 -12.11 16.79 35.48
N TYR A 53 -11.79 17.53 36.54
CA TYR A 53 -10.77 18.57 36.47
C TYR A 53 -9.39 17.97 36.25
N ARG A 54 -9.02 16.91 36.98
CA ARG A 54 -7.78 16.16 36.75
C ARG A 54 -7.68 15.61 35.33
N LEU A 55 -8.77 15.04 34.80
CA LEU A 55 -8.83 14.53 33.44
C LEU A 55 -8.59 15.64 32.40
N SER A 56 -9.25 16.79 32.57
CA SER A 56 -9.07 17.94 31.69
C SER A 56 -7.65 18.51 31.76
N THR A 57 -7.08 18.58 32.96
CA THR A 57 -5.68 18.98 33.17
C THR A 57 -4.71 18.04 32.45
N VAL A 58 -4.84 16.72 32.58
CA VAL A 58 -3.93 15.78 31.92
C VAL A 58 -4.10 15.77 30.39
N ILE A 59 -5.32 15.99 29.88
CA ILE A 59 -5.55 16.15 28.44
C ILE A 59 -4.82 17.40 27.92
N TYR A 60 -4.86 18.50 28.66
CA TYR A 60 -4.14 19.71 28.27
C TYR A 60 -2.62 19.50 28.27
N ILE A 61 -2.08 18.82 29.30
CA ILE A 61 -0.66 18.42 29.35
C ILE A 61 -0.32 17.56 28.12
N LYS A 62 -1.14 16.56 27.81
CA LYS A 62 -0.94 15.68 26.65
C LYS A 62 -0.85 16.45 25.34
N ASN A 63 -1.80 17.35 25.11
CA ASN A 63 -1.84 18.14 23.88
C ASN A 63 -0.63 19.06 23.79
N ARG A 64 -0.24 19.71 24.90
CA ARG A 64 0.98 20.55 24.95
C ARG A 64 2.26 19.77 24.66
N VAL A 65 2.43 18.60 25.28
CA VAL A 65 3.59 17.73 25.05
C VAL A 65 3.63 17.23 23.61
N ASN A 66 2.48 16.86 23.03
CA ASN A 66 2.44 16.38 21.65
C ASN A 66 2.88 17.45 20.64
N ARG A 67 2.40 18.69 20.79
CA ARG A 67 2.68 19.78 19.86
C ARG A 67 4.07 20.41 20.02
N ALA A 68 4.60 20.50 21.25
CA ALA A 68 5.79 21.33 21.53
C ALA A 68 6.94 20.66 22.31
N TRP A 69 6.90 19.33 22.53
CA TRP A 69 8.03 18.64 23.18
C TRP A 69 9.28 18.55 22.29
N ALA A 70 9.11 18.42 20.97
CA ALA A 70 10.17 18.50 19.99
C ALA A 70 9.67 19.35 18.81
N GLY A 71 10.55 20.16 18.22
CA GLY A 71 10.21 20.91 17.01
C GLY A 71 9.88 19.92 15.89
N THR A 72 8.68 19.98 15.36
CA THR A 72 8.23 19.14 14.24
C THR A 72 7.69 20.03 13.14
N ASP A 73 7.91 19.65 11.88
CA ASP A 73 7.44 20.42 10.72
C ASP A 73 5.91 20.53 10.66
N HIS A 74 5.20 19.72 11.43
CA HIS A 74 3.73 19.70 11.54
C HIS A 74 3.17 20.87 12.37
N PHE A 75 3.97 21.47 13.28
CA PHE A 75 3.55 22.62 14.09
C PHE A 75 4.56 23.77 14.00
N PRO A 76 4.74 24.39 12.82
CA PRO A 76 5.82 25.36 12.58
C PRO A 76 5.69 26.65 13.40
N ASN A 77 4.50 26.95 13.91
CA ASN A 77 4.20 28.18 14.66
C ASN A 77 4.21 27.99 16.20
N GLU A 78 4.49 26.79 16.72
CA GLU A 78 4.51 26.56 18.17
C GLU A 78 5.89 26.76 18.80
N HIS A 79 5.92 27.44 19.95
CA HIS A 79 7.14 27.59 20.74
C HIS A 79 7.49 26.29 21.47
N PRO A 80 8.71 25.73 21.27
CA PRO A 80 9.15 24.53 21.98
C PRO A 80 9.17 24.74 23.49
N ILE A 81 8.83 23.70 24.24
CA ILE A 81 8.96 23.71 25.71
C ILE A 81 10.44 23.87 26.09
N ALA A 82 10.73 24.72 27.07
CA ALA A 82 12.09 24.95 27.55
C ALA A 82 12.67 23.70 28.25
N GLU A 83 13.97 23.46 28.11
CA GLU A 83 14.61 22.22 28.61
C GLU A 83 14.56 22.12 30.15
N ASP A 84 14.56 23.23 30.87
CA ASP A 84 14.41 23.25 32.33
C ASP A 84 13.01 22.75 32.76
N GLU A 85 11.97 23.11 32.01
CA GLU A 85 10.60 22.65 32.22
C GLU A 85 10.45 21.18 31.82
N LYS A 86 11.07 20.75 30.70
CA LYS A 86 11.14 19.32 30.32
C LYS A 86 11.77 18.47 31.42
N SER A 87 12.87 18.93 32.01
CA SER A 87 13.55 18.19 33.10
C SER A 87 12.64 17.97 34.30
N ARG A 88 11.87 18.99 34.71
CA ARG A 88 10.92 18.88 35.83
C ARG A 88 9.75 17.96 35.50
N VAL A 89 9.23 17.99 34.27
CA VAL A 89 8.20 17.04 33.82
C VAL A 89 8.72 15.60 33.89
N ARG A 90 9.95 15.33 33.44
CA ARG A 90 10.59 14.00 33.54
C ARG A 90 10.68 13.51 34.99
N GLU A 91 11.11 14.36 35.92
CA GLU A 91 11.23 14.01 37.35
C GLU A 91 9.87 13.69 38.01
N ARG A 92 8.79 14.34 37.58
CA ARG A 92 7.47 14.22 38.23
C ARG A 92 6.54 13.21 37.57
N LEU A 93 6.74 12.86 36.29
CA LEU A 93 5.80 12.06 35.51
C LEU A 93 5.62 10.64 36.07
N LEU A 94 6.70 9.92 36.38
CA LEU A 94 6.60 8.52 36.83
C LEU A 94 5.95 8.37 38.22
N PRO A 95 6.26 9.22 39.23
CA PRO A 95 5.51 9.24 40.49
C PRO A 95 4.01 9.54 40.31
N ILE A 96 3.66 10.45 39.39
CA ILE A 96 2.25 10.77 39.08
C ILE A 96 1.57 9.57 38.41
N LEU A 97 2.25 8.88 37.49
CA LEU A 97 1.71 7.67 36.85
C LEU A 97 1.44 6.56 37.87
N ALA A 98 2.39 6.31 38.78
CA ALA A 98 2.27 5.30 39.83
C ALA A 98 1.09 5.57 40.78
N SER A 99 0.83 6.84 41.11
CA SER A 99 -0.26 7.24 42.01
C SER A 99 -1.61 7.48 41.33
N SER A 100 -1.66 7.52 39.99
CA SER A 100 -2.90 7.74 39.21
C SER A 100 -3.65 6.44 38.92
N GLN A 101 -4.97 6.51 38.70
CA GLN A 101 -5.83 5.36 38.36
C GLN A 101 -6.81 5.72 37.24
N GLY A 102 -7.39 4.72 36.57
CA GLY A 102 -8.43 4.89 35.55
C GLY A 102 -8.02 5.77 34.36
N LEU A 103 -8.94 6.63 33.92
CA LEU A 103 -8.78 7.49 32.73
C LEU A 103 -7.55 8.41 32.80
N ILE A 104 -7.19 8.90 34.00
CA ILE A 104 -6.02 9.78 34.17
C ILE A 104 -4.74 9.04 33.80
N ARG A 105 -4.58 7.79 34.26
CA ARG A 105 -3.43 6.94 33.94
C ARG A 105 -3.37 6.67 32.43
N GLN A 106 -4.51 6.42 31.79
CA GLN A 106 -4.57 6.21 30.34
C GLN A 106 -4.08 7.43 29.54
N GLN A 107 -4.35 8.66 30.00
CA GLN A 107 -3.86 9.88 29.33
C GLN A 107 -2.37 10.17 29.61
N LEU A 108 -1.80 9.66 30.70
CA LEU A 108 -0.36 9.81 31.00
C LEU A 108 0.54 8.91 30.14
N ILE A 109 0.02 7.77 29.66
CA ILE A 109 0.80 6.81 28.85
C ILE A 109 1.26 7.44 27.51
N PRO A 110 0.40 8.11 26.72
CA PRO A 110 0.84 8.81 25.51
C PRO A 110 1.87 9.90 25.77
N ILE A 111 1.74 10.66 26.87
CA ILE A 111 2.72 11.65 27.30
C ILE A 111 4.08 10.97 27.50
N LEU A 112 4.11 9.87 28.26
CA LEU A 112 5.33 9.12 28.51
C LEU A 112 5.96 8.61 27.20
N GLN A 113 5.16 8.02 26.31
CA GLN A 113 5.65 7.51 25.02
C GLN A 113 6.28 8.61 24.16
N ARG A 114 5.66 9.79 24.08
CA ARG A 114 6.19 10.93 23.33
C ARG A 114 7.52 11.39 23.90
N ILE A 115 7.65 11.49 25.23
CA ILE A 115 8.90 11.92 25.88
C ILE A 115 10.00 10.88 25.64
N LEU A 116 9.71 9.59 25.83
CA LEU A 116 10.68 8.51 25.62
C LEU A 116 11.20 8.47 24.18
N HIS A 117 10.35 8.73 23.19
CA HIS A 117 10.75 8.73 21.78
C HIS A 117 11.86 9.76 21.48
N TRP A 118 11.79 10.94 22.10
CA TRP A 118 12.70 12.06 21.82
C TRP A 118 13.87 12.19 22.79
N ASP A 119 13.67 11.85 24.06
CA ASP A 119 14.63 12.19 25.12
C ASP A 119 15.40 10.97 25.67
N PHE A 120 14.92 9.74 25.44
CA PHE A 120 15.59 8.54 25.94
C PHE A 120 16.53 7.94 24.87
N PRO A 121 17.77 7.54 25.22
CA PRO A 121 18.32 7.43 26.58
C PRO A 121 19.09 8.66 27.08
N GLU A 122 19.51 9.55 26.18
CA GLU A 122 20.53 10.56 26.45
C GLU A 122 20.13 11.58 27.51
N LYS A 123 18.88 12.05 27.49
CA LYS A 123 18.38 13.11 28.39
C LYS A 123 17.59 12.56 29.57
N TRP A 124 17.25 11.27 29.58
CA TRP A 124 16.54 10.62 30.68
C TRP A 124 17.13 9.25 31.09
N PRO A 125 18.40 9.19 31.52
CA PRO A 125 19.09 7.93 31.80
C PRO A 125 18.50 7.16 33.00
N THR A 126 17.90 7.86 33.97
CA THR A 126 17.35 7.28 35.21
C THR A 126 15.99 6.60 35.03
N PHE A 127 15.40 6.67 33.85
CA PHE A 127 14.06 6.11 33.57
C PHE A 127 14.01 4.59 33.82
N MET A 128 15.03 3.85 33.39
CA MET A 128 15.07 2.39 33.56
C MET A 128 15.25 1.97 35.02
N ASP A 129 16.05 2.71 35.79
CA ASP A 129 16.24 2.44 37.22
C ASP A 129 14.91 2.54 37.97
N PHE A 130 14.12 3.58 37.68
CA PHE A 130 12.81 3.76 38.28
C PHE A 130 11.81 2.68 37.83
N THR A 131 11.83 2.31 36.55
CA THR A 131 10.99 1.25 36.00
C THR A 131 11.25 -0.09 36.68
N ILE A 132 12.51 -0.46 36.88
CA ILE A 132 12.90 -1.68 37.58
C ILE A 132 12.51 -1.62 39.06
N GLN A 133 12.65 -0.47 39.72
CA GLN A 133 12.21 -0.29 41.10
C GLN A 133 10.70 -0.55 41.24
N LEU A 134 9.88 0.01 40.34
CA LEU A 134 8.43 -0.20 40.32
C LEU A 134 8.06 -1.68 40.17
N LEU A 135 8.72 -2.40 39.25
CA LEU A 135 8.50 -3.84 39.01
C LEU A 135 8.91 -4.74 40.18
N ASN A 136 9.82 -4.29 41.04
CA ASN A 136 10.30 -5.04 42.21
C ASN A 136 9.50 -4.77 43.48
N THR A 137 8.47 -3.92 43.43
CA THR A 137 7.58 -3.70 44.56
C THR A 137 6.55 -4.82 44.72
N ASN A 138 5.97 -4.93 45.92
CA ASN A 138 4.83 -5.83 46.20
C ASN A 138 3.47 -5.11 46.06
N ASP A 139 3.46 -3.87 45.58
CA ASP A 139 2.25 -3.07 45.42
C ASP A 139 1.72 -3.22 43.97
N PRO A 140 0.52 -3.79 43.76
CA PRO A 140 -0.02 -4.03 42.41
C PRO A 140 -0.09 -2.77 41.55
N LEU A 141 -0.41 -1.60 42.14
CA LEU A 141 -0.49 -0.34 41.40
C LEU A 141 0.87 0.14 40.89
N SER A 142 1.91 -0.03 41.72
CA SER A 142 3.29 0.24 41.36
C SER A 142 3.82 -0.73 40.32
N VAL A 143 3.53 -2.04 40.44
CA VAL A 143 3.92 -3.04 39.43
C VAL A 143 3.22 -2.75 38.09
N LEU A 144 1.92 -2.43 38.10
CA LEU A 144 1.18 -2.04 36.90
C LEU A 144 1.80 -0.80 36.22
N ALA A 145 2.18 0.21 36.98
CA ALA A 145 2.90 1.38 36.44
C ALA A 145 4.27 0.98 35.85
N GLY A 146 5.00 0.09 36.53
CA GLY A 146 6.27 -0.47 36.02
C GLY A 146 6.09 -1.22 34.69
N LEU A 147 5.04 -2.03 34.56
CA LEU A 147 4.70 -2.74 33.32
C LEU A 147 4.34 -1.77 32.19
N GLN A 148 3.62 -0.69 32.48
CA GLN A 148 3.28 0.36 31.51
C GLN A 148 4.51 1.15 31.06
N CYS A 149 5.43 1.46 31.97
CA CYS A 149 6.73 2.07 31.64
C CYS A 149 7.55 1.16 30.72
N LEU A 150 7.62 -0.14 31.05
CA LEU A 150 8.34 -1.12 30.23
C LEU A 150 7.70 -1.29 28.85
N LEU A 151 6.37 -1.34 28.77
CA LEU A 151 5.66 -1.36 27.50
C LEU A 151 5.92 -0.09 26.65
N ALA A 152 5.93 1.08 27.28
CA ALA A 152 6.17 2.35 26.60
C ALA A 152 7.58 2.40 25.98
N ILE A 153 8.60 1.91 26.69
CA ILE A 153 9.96 1.85 26.15
C ILE A 153 10.09 0.82 25.03
N CYS A 154 9.48 -0.37 25.15
CA CYS A 154 9.46 -1.35 24.07
C CYS A 154 8.80 -0.79 22.81
N ARG A 155 7.75 0.02 22.94
CA ARG A 155 7.12 0.72 21.80
C ARG A 155 7.98 1.81 21.20
N ALA A 156 8.71 2.57 22.01
CA ALA A 156 9.62 3.61 21.51
C ALA A 156 10.78 3.03 20.67
N TYR A 157 11.16 1.77 20.92
CA TYR A 157 12.21 1.06 20.20
C TYR A 157 11.70 0.07 19.14
N ARG A 158 10.38 -0.14 19.00
CA ARG A 158 9.81 -1.20 18.15
C ARG A 158 10.20 -1.15 16.67
N PHE A 159 10.56 0.02 16.15
CA PHE A 159 10.93 0.23 14.74
C PHE A 159 12.42 0.58 14.53
N LYS A 160 13.26 0.42 15.57
CA LYS A 160 14.70 0.70 15.45
C LYS A 160 15.43 -0.59 15.03
N ALA A 161 15.88 -0.64 13.77
CA ALA A 161 16.46 -1.82 13.12
C ALA A 161 17.82 -2.26 13.69
N GLY A 162 18.23 -3.49 13.32
CA GLY A 162 19.35 -4.28 13.84
C GLY A 162 20.72 -3.57 13.88
N ASP A 163 21.04 -2.77 12.87
CA ASP A 163 22.41 -2.29 12.63
C ASP A 163 22.73 -0.93 13.29
N GLY A 164 21.81 -0.36 14.07
CA GLY A 164 22.00 0.91 14.75
C GLY A 164 22.43 0.80 16.21
N GLU A 165 23.21 1.76 16.71
CA GLU A 165 23.57 1.89 18.15
C GLU A 165 22.33 1.81 19.07
N ASN A 166 21.18 2.25 18.58
CA ASN A 166 19.89 2.18 19.25
C ASN A 166 19.41 0.74 19.58
N ARG A 167 19.64 -0.24 18.70
CA ARG A 167 19.21 -1.63 18.94
C ARG A 167 20.05 -2.28 20.04
N THR A 168 21.36 -2.11 19.98
CA THR A 168 22.27 -2.63 21.02
C THR A 168 21.96 -2.06 22.40
N HIS A 169 21.49 -0.81 22.47
CA HIS A 169 21.01 -0.20 23.71
C HIS A 169 19.72 -0.87 24.21
N PHE A 170 18.78 -1.16 23.31
CA PHE A 170 17.54 -1.84 23.66
C PHE A 170 17.76 -3.28 24.12
N ASP A 171 18.73 -4.00 23.55
CA ASP A 171 19.07 -5.36 23.99
C ASP A 171 19.58 -5.40 25.43
N LYS A 172 20.36 -4.38 25.86
CA LYS A 172 20.78 -4.24 27.26
C LYS A 172 19.59 -3.98 28.18
N ILE A 173 18.60 -3.21 27.72
CA ILE A 173 17.35 -2.98 28.46
C ILE A 173 16.58 -4.30 28.60
N ILE A 174 16.50 -5.10 27.55
CA ILE A 174 15.85 -6.41 27.57
C ILE A 174 16.56 -7.31 28.58
N GLU A 175 17.89 -7.44 28.51
CA GLU A 175 18.70 -8.25 29.41
C GLU A 175 18.52 -7.83 30.89
N ALA A 176 18.41 -6.54 31.17
CA ALA A 176 18.25 -6.03 32.53
C ALA A 176 16.83 -6.19 33.11
N SER A 177 15.78 -6.18 32.27
CA SER A 177 14.39 -6.08 32.73
C SER A 177 13.55 -7.34 32.51
N PHE A 178 13.82 -8.13 31.47
CA PHE A 178 13.01 -9.29 31.12
C PHE A 178 13.09 -10.48 32.09
N PRO A 179 14.18 -10.71 32.86
CA PRO A 179 14.16 -11.70 33.93
C PRO A 179 13.05 -11.42 34.97
N ARG A 180 12.91 -10.16 35.39
CA ARG A 180 11.86 -9.76 36.34
C ARG A 180 10.48 -9.81 35.69
N LEU A 181 10.36 -9.38 34.43
CA LEU A 181 9.11 -9.45 33.69
C LEU A 181 8.59 -10.90 33.56
N LEU A 182 9.49 -11.86 33.31
CA LEU A 182 9.14 -13.28 33.23
C LEU A 182 8.66 -13.83 34.58
N ALA A 183 9.32 -13.46 35.69
CA ALA A 183 8.90 -13.85 37.03
C ALA A 183 7.50 -13.28 37.36
N VAL A 184 7.27 -12.00 37.09
CA VAL A 184 5.97 -11.35 37.27
C VAL A 184 4.90 -12.02 36.41
N SER A 185 5.22 -12.34 35.15
CA SER A 185 4.27 -13.02 34.26
C SER A 185 3.89 -14.41 34.77
N THR A 186 4.86 -15.19 35.27
CA THR A 186 4.61 -16.50 35.88
C THR A 186 3.68 -16.40 37.09
N GLU A 187 3.88 -15.39 37.94
CA GLU A 187 3.02 -15.13 39.11
C GLU A 187 1.60 -14.71 38.70
N LEU A 188 1.46 -13.83 37.70
CA LEU A 188 0.16 -13.35 37.19
C LEU A 188 -0.62 -14.46 36.47
N VAL A 189 0.09 -15.34 35.74
CA VAL A 189 -0.53 -16.51 35.10
C VAL A 189 -1.11 -17.49 36.11
N ALA A 190 -0.67 -17.51 37.36
CA ALA A 190 -1.30 -18.34 38.39
C ALA A 190 -2.58 -17.72 39.01
N GLN A 191 -2.87 -16.44 38.74
CA GLN A 191 -3.96 -15.69 39.38
C GLN A 191 -5.19 -15.56 38.49
N GLU A 192 -6.39 -15.54 39.10
CA GLU A 192 -7.67 -15.47 38.37
C GLU A 192 -8.34 -14.08 38.43
N SER A 193 -7.70 -13.07 39.04
CA SER A 193 -8.30 -11.74 39.13
C SER A 193 -8.22 -10.97 37.80
N GLU A 194 -9.17 -10.05 37.60
CA GLU A 194 -9.24 -9.19 36.42
C GLU A 194 -8.00 -8.29 36.29
N GLU A 195 -7.54 -7.74 37.41
CA GLU A 195 -6.34 -6.90 37.47
C GLU A 195 -5.08 -7.70 37.09
N ALA A 196 -5.00 -8.96 37.50
CA ALA A 196 -3.89 -9.83 37.11
C ALA A 196 -3.92 -10.15 35.61
N GLY A 197 -5.12 -10.30 35.04
CA GLY A 197 -5.34 -10.44 33.59
C GLY A 197 -4.89 -9.21 32.80
N GLU A 198 -5.25 -8.00 33.26
CA GLU A 198 -4.83 -6.74 32.63
C GLU A 198 -3.29 -6.57 32.69
N MET A 199 -2.69 -6.82 33.86
CA MET A 199 -1.24 -6.75 34.04
C MET A 199 -0.50 -7.77 33.16
N LEU A 200 -1.02 -8.99 33.08
CA LEU A 200 -0.46 -10.03 32.21
C LEU A 200 -0.55 -9.61 30.74
N HIS A 201 -1.69 -9.05 30.31
CA HIS A 201 -1.84 -8.54 28.95
C HIS A 201 -0.81 -7.46 28.61
N ILE A 202 -0.53 -6.53 29.53
CA ILE A 202 0.49 -5.49 29.35
C ILE A 202 1.89 -6.11 29.28
N ALA A 203 2.21 -7.08 30.12
CA ALA A 203 3.49 -7.79 30.10
C ALA A 203 3.72 -8.54 28.77
N LEU A 204 2.71 -9.24 28.27
CA LEU A 204 2.75 -9.94 26.98
C LEU A 204 2.90 -8.95 25.82
N LYS A 205 2.23 -7.79 25.87
CA LYS A 205 2.45 -6.70 24.90
C LYS A 205 3.87 -6.16 24.93
N ALA A 206 4.48 -6.02 26.11
CA ALA A 206 5.87 -5.58 26.22
C ALA A 206 6.81 -6.61 25.56
N TYR A 207 6.59 -7.91 25.81
CA TYR A 207 7.32 -8.99 25.13
C TYR A 207 7.17 -8.94 23.62
N LYS A 208 5.92 -8.79 23.13
CA LYS A 208 5.62 -8.65 21.70
C LYS A 208 6.38 -7.50 21.05
N HIS A 209 6.37 -6.31 21.67
CA HIS A 209 7.06 -5.15 21.11
C HIS A 209 8.58 -5.25 21.19
N ALA A 210 9.12 -5.97 22.19
CA ALA A 210 10.56 -6.22 22.29
C ALA A 210 11.09 -7.23 21.26
N THR A 211 10.20 -8.07 20.72
CA THR A 211 10.50 -9.10 19.71
C THR A 211 10.02 -8.71 18.32
N TRP A 212 9.60 -7.45 18.13
CA TRP A 212 8.90 -7.00 16.93
C TRP A 212 9.72 -7.09 15.65
N LEU A 213 10.93 -6.53 15.64
CA LEU A 213 11.84 -6.58 14.49
C LEU A 213 12.85 -7.71 14.59
N ASP A 214 13.32 -8.00 15.80
CA ASP A 214 14.35 -9.02 16.03
C ASP A 214 14.24 -9.57 17.46
N LEU A 215 14.57 -10.84 17.63
CA LEU A 215 14.59 -11.54 18.90
C LEU A 215 15.98 -11.43 19.53
N SER A 216 16.12 -10.66 20.61
CA SER A 216 17.44 -10.39 21.22
C SER A 216 18.18 -11.67 21.64
N ALA A 217 19.51 -11.63 21.64
CA ALA A 217 20.35 -12.78 22.03
C ALA A 217 20.02 -13.33 23.43
N PHE A 218 19.64 -12.44 24.36
CA PHE A 218 19.18 -12.84 25.69
C PHE A 218 17.92 -13.70 25.64
N LEU A 219 16.93 -13.32 24.83
CA LEU A 219 15.67 -14.06 24.71
C LEU A 219 15.82 -15.37 23.93
N ARG A 220 16.82 -15.47 23.03
CA ARG A 220 17.19 -16.71 22.32
C ARG A 220 17.82 -17.78 23.24
N GLN A 221 18.23 -17.42 24.46
CA GLN A 221 18.76 -18.39 25.41
C GLN A 221 17.68 -19.42 25.78
N GLN A 222 18.06 -20.70 25.79
CA GLN A 222 17.15 -21.83 25.96
C GLN A 222 16.27 -21.72 27.22
N GLU A 223 16.85 -21.32 28.36
CA GLU A 223 16.12 -21.16 29.62
C GLU A 223 15.03 -20.08 29.53
N ASN A 224 15.37 -18.91 28.98
CA ASN A 224 14.44 -17.79 28.81
C ASN A 224 13.33 -18.14 27.81
N THR A 225 13.68 -18.79 26.70
CA THR A 225 12.71 -19.24 25.69
C THR A 225 11.69 -20.21 26.31
N ILE A 226 12.15 -21.23 27.03
CA ILE A 226 11.27 -22.20 27.69
C ILE A 226 10.36 -21.52 28.73
N GLY A 227 10.92 -20.60 29.53
CA GLY A 227 10.15 -19.85 30.52
C GLY A 227 9.01 -19.05 29.88
N TRP A 228 9.30 -18.27 28.84
CA TRP A 228 8.29 -17.49 28.13
C TRP A 228 7.25 -18.36 27.42
N CYS A 229 7.68 -19.46 26.77
CA CYS A 229 6.75 -20.39 26.14
C CYS A 229 5.81 -21.05 27.16
N THR A 230 6.31 -21.35 28.36
CA THR A 230 5.48 -21.87 29.46
C THR A 230 4.40 -20.87 29.87
N VAL A 231 4.77 -19.58 30.04
CA VAL A 231 3.84 -18.49 30.31
C VAL A 231 2.77 -18.40 29.22
N PHE A 232 3.16 -18.47 27.94
CA PHE A 232 2.20 -18.41 26.82
C PHE A 232 1.23 -19.59 26.83
N LEU A 233 1.73 -20.83 26.95
CA LEU A 233 0.91 -22.04 26.97
C LEU A 233 -0.10 -22.04 28.14
N GLN A 234 0.36 -21.65 29.33
CA GLN A 234 -0.50 -21.52 30.49
C GLN A 234 -1.52 -20.39 30.33
N THR A 235 -1.15 -19.28 29.69
CA THR A 235 -2.08 -18.18 29.40
C THR A 235 -3.17 -18.61 28.41
N VAL A 236 -2.82 -19.31 27.33
CA VAL A 236 -3.79 -19.83 26.35
C VAL A 236 -4.73 -20.85 27.00
N SER A 237 -4.24 -21.61 27.98
CA SER A 237 -5.03 -22.61 28.70
C SER A 237 -5.97 -22.03 29.76
N LYS A 238 -5.90 -20.71 30.04
CA LYS A 238 -6.80 -20.05 30.99
C LYS A 238 -8.18 -19.83 30.39
N THR A 239 -9.20 -19.91 31.24
CA THR A 239 -10.55 -19.44 30.91
C THR A 239 -10.51 -17.92 30.70
N PRO A 240 -10.93 -17.41 29.53
CA PRO A 240 -10.82 -15.98 29.23
C PRO A 240 -11.77 -15.13 30.10
N PRO A 241 -11.31 -13.99 30.66
CA PRO A 241 -12.19 -12.96 31.23
C PRO A 241 -13.00 -12.27 30.13
N ALA A 242 -14.25 -11.91 30.41
CA ALA A 242 -15.25 -11.46 29.44
C ALA A 242 -14.98 -10.12 28.70
N ILE A 243 -13.82 -9.47 28.88
CA ILE A 243 -13.59 -8.07 28.43
C ILE A 243 -12.28 -7.88 27.60
N ALA A 244 -11.42 -8.89 27.45
CA ALA A 244 -10.09 -8.68 26.84
C ALA A 244 -9.96 -9.26 25.42
N MET A 245 -10.22 -8.45 24.39
CA MET A 245 -9.86 -8.78 23.00
C MET A 245 -9.42 -7.51 22.26
N HIS A 246 -8.16 -7.46 21.80
CA HIS A 246 -7.70 -6.78 20.57
C HIS A 246 -6.20 -7.05 20.38
N GLY A 247 -5.81 -7.53 19.20
CA GLY A 247 -4.42 -7.42 18.73
C GLY A 247 -3.98 -8.48 17.71
N ASN A 248 -3.58 -8.00 16.53
CA ASN A 248 -2.98 -8.75 15.43
C ASN A 248 -1.45 -8.70 15.41
N PRO A 249 -0.73 -9.80 15.13
CA PRO A 249 0.69 -9.79 14.72
C PRO A 249 0.93 -10.40 13.31
N GLN A 250 1.47 -9.60 12.40
CA GLN A 250 2.33 -9.98 11.26
C GLN A 250 3.37 -8.84 11.11
N ALA A 251 4.63 -8.97 10.70
CA ALA A 251 5.46 -10.03 10.13
C ALA A 251 6.93 -9.84 10.62
N ILE A 252 7.79 -10.86 10.47
CA ILE A 252 9.24 -10.79 10.76
C ILE A 252 10.00 -10.98 9.44
N THR A 253 11.00 -10.14 9.17
CA THR A 253 12.01 -10.29 8.11
C THR A 253 13.34 -10.79 8.70
N LYS A 254 13.95 -11.80 8.08
CA LYS A 254 15.19 -12.49 8.50
C LYS A 254 16.46 -11.65 8.31
N ASN A 255 17.44 -11.85 9.20
CA ASN A 255 18.85 -12.08 8.84
C ASN A 255 19.73 -12.58 10.01
N GLU A 256 20.71 -13.43 9.65
CA GLU A 256 21.91 -13.96 10.37
C GLU A 256 21.86 -15.34 11.09
N GLY A 257 22.92 -16.13 10.88
CA GLY A 257 22.99 -17.60 11.06
C GLY A 257 22.80 -18.21 12.46
N ASP A 258 22.85 -17.43 13.54
CA ASP A 258 22.45 -17.90 14.88
C ASP A 258 20.93 -18.10 15.01
N GLN A 259 20.14 -17.42 14.16
CA GLN A 259 18.69 -17.56 14.11
C GLN A 259 18.25 -18.93 13.57
N MET A 260 19.03 -19.57 12.70
CA MET A 260 18.73 -20.92 12.19
C MET A 260 18.80 -21.99 13.29
N ALA A 261 19.79 -21.91 14.19
CA ALA A 261 19.90 -22.84 15.31
C ALA A 261 18.71 -22.70 16.28
N PHE A 262 18.28 -21.46 16.54
CA PHE A 262 17.07 -21.17 17.32
C PHE A 262 15.80 -21.64 16.61
N ALA A 263 15.64 -21.35 15.31
CA ALA A 263 14.49 -21.78 14.51
C ALA A 263 14.35 -23.31 14.48
N ASN A 264 15.47 -24.03 14.34
CA ASN A 264 15.50 -25.49 14.39
C ASN A 264 15.11 -26.01 15.79
N PHE A 265 15.65 -25.41 16.86
CA PHE A 265 15.28 -25.77 18.23
C PHE A 265 13.79 -25.51 18.53
N PHE A 266 13.27 -24.34 18.13
CA PHE A 266 11.89 -23.94 18.32
C PHE A 266 10.92 -24.85 17.56
N SER A 267 11.21 -25.12 16.28
CA SER A 267 10.39 -25.98 15.43
C SER A 267 10.37 -27.43 15.89
N THR A 268 11.49 -27.93 16.45
CA THR A 268 11.60 -29.32 16.91
C THR A 268 11.00 -29.54 18.29
N ASN A 269 11.11 -28.58 19.22
CA ASN A 269 10.82 -28.82 20.64
C ASN A 269 9.67 -27.99 21.21
N ILE A 270 9.36 -26.83 20.64
CA ILE A 270 8.40 -25.87 21.21
C ILE A 270 7.12 -25.82 20.38
N ALA A 271 7.25 -25.64 19.07
CA ALA A 271 6.11 -25.56 18.15
C ALA A 271 5.17 -26.79 18.23
N PRO A 272 5.65 -28.04 18.39
CA PRO A 272 4.76 -29.20 18.54
C PRO A 272 3.89 -29.16 19.81
N GLU A 273 4.43 -28.67 20.93
CA GLU A 273 3.66 -28.54 22.17
C GLU A 273 2.63 -27.40 22.09
N ILE A 274 2.95 -26.31 21.37
CA ILE A 274 1.96 -25.25 21.05
C ILE A 274 0.83 -25.83 20.19
N LEU A 275 1.17 -26.54 19.10
CA LEU A 275 0.20 -27.18 18.23
C LEU A 275 -0.74 -28.10 19.00
N LYS A 276 -0.19 -28.93 19.89
CA LYS A 276 -0.98 -29.84 20.74
C LYS A 276 -1.99 -29.12 21.63
N HIS A 277 -1.63 -27.98 22.22
CA HIS A 277 -2.56 -27.19 23.03
C HIS A 277 -3.64 -26.54 22.15
N TYR A 278 -3.27 -26.01 20.98
CA TYR A 278 -4.27 -25.46 20.05
C TYR A 278 -5.26 -26.52 19.57
N LEU A 279 -4.80 -27.75 19.27
CA LEU A 279 -5.69 -28.86 18.93
C LEU A 279 -6.68 -29.17 20.05
N GLN A 280 -6.25 -29.13 21.32
CA GLN A 280 -7.15 -29.34 22.47
C GLN A 280 -8.18 -28.22 22.62
N GLU A 281 -7.81 -26.96 22.40
CA GLU A 281 -8.75 -25.84 22.43
C GLU A 281 -9.74 -25.90 21.25
N ILE A 282 -9.29 -26.31 20.06
CA ILE A 282 -10.17 -26.58 18.91
C ILE A 282 -11.16 -27.69 19.28
N GLU A 283 -10.72 -28.80 19.88
CA GLU A 283 -11.61 -29.88 20.31
C GLU A 283 -12.69 -29.39 21.28
N LYS A 284 -12.32 -28.53 22.26
CA LYS A 284 -13.29 -27.92 23.19
C LYS A 284 -14.28 -27.01 22.46
N TRP A 285 -13.81 -26.22 21.50
CA TRP A 285 -14.65 -25.35 20.68
C TRP A 285 -15.63 -26.15 19.81
N VAL A 286 -15.14 -27.20 19.12
CA VAL A 286 -15.96 -28.12 18.31
C VAL A 286 -17.00 -28.83 19.18
N ALA A 287 -16.62 -29.24 20.40
CA ALA A 287 -17.54 -29.83 21.37
C ALA A 287 -18.52 -28.82 22.00
N LYS A 288 -18.41 -27.52 21.66
CA LYS A 288 -19.19 -26.41 22.23
C LYS A 288 -19.06 -26.28 23.75
N THR A 289 -17.91 -26.67 24.30
CA THR A 289 -17.61 -26.56 25.74
C THR A 289 -16.78 -25.32 26.07
N SER A 290 -16.16 -24.70 25.07
CA SER A 290 -15.43 -23.44 25.19
C SER A 290 -15.78 -22.50 24.02
N TRP A 291 -15.82 -21.19 24.28
CA TRP A 291 -16.04 -20.19 23.25
C TRP A 291 -14.70 -19.59 22.81
N LEU A 292 -14.51 -19.43 21.50
CA LEU A 292 -13.36 -18.76 20.91
C LEU A 292 -13.86 -17.58 20.06
N SER A 293 -13.17 -16.46 20.18
CA SER A 293 -13.47 -15.26 19.40
C SER A 293 -13.04 -15.40 17.94
N ARG A 294 -13.56 -14.54 17.05
CA ARG A 294 -13.13 -14.47 15.65
C ARG A 294 -11.59 -14.31 15.52
N PRO A 295 -10.93 -13.35 16.19
CA PRO A 295 -9.46 -13.26 16.14
C PRO A 295 -8.74 -14.52 16.64
N CYS A 296 -9.24 -15.17 17.70
CA CYS A 296 -8.64 -16.42 18.18
C CYS A 296 -8.71 -17.51 17.11
N LEU A 297 -9.85 -17.70 16.47
CA LEU A 297 -10.02 -18.66 15.37
C LEU A 297 -9.06 -18.35 14.22
N SER A 298 -8.98 -17.09 13.80
CA SER A 298 -8.09 -16.62 12.74
C SER A 298 -6.62 -16.91 13.06
N TYR A 299 -6.08 -16.49 14.21
CA TYR A 299 -4.66 -16.74 14.53
C TYR A 299 -4.34 -18.21 14.78
N THR A 300 -5.29 -18.99 15.30
CA THR A 300 -5.10 -20.44 15.41
C THR A 300 -4.98 -21.06 14.02
N ILE A 301 -5.79 -20.64 13.04
CA ILE A 301 -5.68 -21.10 11.65
C ILE A 301 -4.37 -20.64 11.02
N VAL A 302 -3.96 -19.38 11.21
CA VAL A 302 -2.68 -18.85 10.71
C VAL A 302 -1.50 -19.64 11.28
N PHE A 303 -1.52 -20.01 12.57
CA PHE A 303 -0.48 -20.87 13.12
C PHE A 303 -0.47 -22.27 12.50
N MET A 304 -1.65 -22.85 12.24
CA MET A 304 -1.73 -24.15 11.55
C MET A 304 -1.25 -24.05 10.09
N ASP A 305 -1.49 -22.92 9.42
CA ASP A 305 -0.96 -22.62 8.08
C ASP A 305 0.57 -22.66 8.06
N GLU A 306 1.21 -22.00 9.03
CA GLU A 306 2.66 -22.05 9.22
C GLU A 306 3.17 -23.47 9.54
N CYS A 307 2.35 -24.32 10.16
CA CYS A 307 2.70 -25.72 10.44
C CYS A 307 2.69 -26.62 9.18
N VAL A 308 2.09 -26.20 8.07
CA VAL A 308 2.00 -27.00 6.84
C VAL A 308 3.36 -27.13 6.15
N ARG A 309 4.16 -26.05 6.16
CA ARG A 309 5.39 -25.94 5.36
C ARG A 309 6.53 -26.81 5.92
N PRO A 310 6.93 -26.71 7.20
CA PRO A 310 8.03 -27.51 7.75
C PRO A 310 7.66 -29.00 7.81
N LYS A 311 8.57 -29.89 7.40
CA LYS A 311 8.32 -31.35 7.38
C LYS A 311 8.04 -31.92 8.78
N GLU A 312 8.76 -31.44 9.78
CA GLU A 312 8.66 -31.85 11.18
C GLU A 312 7.28 -31.49 11.75
N MET A 313 6.83 -30.26 11.52
CA MET A 313 5.51 -29.80 11.96
C MET A 313 4.37 -30.48 11.21
N TRP A 314 4.56 -30.73 9.91
CA TRP A 314 3.59 -31.47 9.10
C TRP A 314 3.34 -32.89 9.63
N ALA A 315 4.38 -33.58 10.12
CA ALA A 315 4.24 -34.91 10.72
C ALA A 315 3.31 -34.89 11.95
N HIS A 316 3.27 -33.79 12.70
CA HIS A 316 2.38 -33.60 13.84
C HIS A 316 0.97 -33.15 13.44
N LEU A 317 0.82 -32.34 12.38
CA LEU A 317 -0.48 -31.83 11.92
C LEU A 317 -1.27 -32.86 11.12
N ARG A 318 -0.60 -33.60 10.22
CA ARG A 318 -1.21 -34.54 9.25
C ARG A 318 -2.22 -35.52 9.88
N PRO A 319 -1.94 -36.18 11.03
CA PRO A 319 -2.89 -37.14 11.62
C PRO A 319 -4.24 -36.54 12.02
N HIS A 320 -4.29 -35.22 12.22
CA HIS A 320 -5.48 -34.49 12.65
C HIS A 320 -6.22 -33.81 11.48
N LEU A 321 -5.63 -33.78 10.28
CA LEU A 321 -6.10 -32.95 9.17
C LEU A 321 -7.54 -33.26 8.77
N THR A 322 -7.93 -34.53 8.61
CA THR A 322 -9.30 -34.90 8.22
C THR A 322 -10.34 -34.35 9.21
N ASN A 323 -10.06 -34.45 10.51
CA ASN A 323 -10.95 -33.95 11.56
C ASN A 323 -10.97 -32.42 11.60
N LEU A 324 -9.81 -31.78 11.42
CA LEU A 324 -9.71 -30.32 11.35
C LEU A 324 -10.49 -29.77 10.16
N VAL A 325 -10.33 -30.37 8.97
CA VAL A 325 -11.08 -29.96 7.78
C VAL A 325 -12.58 -30.11 8.02
N THR A 326 -13.00 -31.28 8.51
CA THR A 326 -14.44 -31.61 8.66
C THR A 326 -15.13 -30.79 9.74
N HIS A 327 -14.49 -30.58 10.89
CA HIS A 327 -15.14 -30.06 12.09
C HIS A 327 -14.72 -28.64 12.47
N PHE A 328 -13.65 -28.11 11.88
CA PHE A 328 -13.14 -26.79 12.20
C PHE A 328 -13.09 -25.88 10.96
N ILE A 329 -12.27 -26.21 9.96
CA ILE A 329 -12.05 -25.36 8.78
C ILE A 329 -13.33 -25.23 7.94
N PHE A 330 -14.02 -26.34 7.64
CA PHE A 330 -15.23 -26.30 6.82
C PHE A 330 -16.39 -25.54 7.46
N PRO A 331 -16.73 -25.75 8.75
CA PRO A 331 -17.72 -24.92 9.44
C PRO A 331 -17.37 -23.43 9.50
N VAL A 332 -16.08 -23.08 9.59
CA VAL A 332 -15.62 -21.68 9.55
C VAL A 332 -15.80 -21.06 8.16
N LEU A 333 -15.67 -21.84 7.08
CA LEU A 333 -15.88 -21.37 5.70
C LEU A 333 -17.36 -21.20 5.32
N CYS A 334 -18.24 -22.00 5.91
CA CYS A 334 -19.69 -21.95 5.67
C CYS A 334 -20.30 -20.62 6.12
N LEU A 335 -21.38 -20.20 5.46
CA LEU A 335 -22.13 -19.01 5.86
C LEU A 335 -22.65 -19.15 7.29
N SER A 336 -22.40 -18.13 8.11
CA SER A 336 -22.99 -18.01 9.44
C SER A 336 -24.46 -17.56 9.34
N GLN A 337 -25.23 -17.70 10.43
CA GLN A 337 -26.59 -17.17 10.46
C GLN A 337 -26.62 -15.65 10.25
N GLU A 338 -25.64 -14.93 10.82
CA GLU A 338 -25.47 -13.49 10.59
C GLU A 338 -25.21 -13.18 9.10
N ASP A 339 -24.44 -14.03 8.41
CA ASP A 339 -24.17 -13.84 6.98
C ASP A 339 -25.45 -14.01 6.15
N THR A 340 -26.32 -14.96 6.51
CA THR A 340 -27.60 -15.17 5.81
C THR A 340 -28.60 -14.06 6.08
N GLU A 341 -28.63 -13.52 7.30
CA GLU A 341 -29.49 -12.38 7.66
C GLU A 341 -29.02 -11.11 6.92
N LYS A 342 -27.71 -10.82 6.94
CA LYS A 342 -27.12 -9.70 6.19
C LYS A 342 -27.33 -9.80 4.68
N PHE A 343 -27.31 -11.02 4.11
CA PHE A 343 -27.59 -11.20 2.68
C PHE A 343 -28.98 -10.66 2.28
N GLU A 344 -29.97 -10.78 3.16
CA GLU A 344 -31.36 -10.35 2.90
C GLU A 344 -31.62 -8.92 3.35
N ASP A 345 -31.17 -8.56 4.55
CA ASP A 345 -31.51 -7.29 5.21
C ASP A 345 -30.52 -6.16 4.85
N GLU A 346 -29.23 -6.48 4.66
CA GLU A 346 -28.12 -5.52 4.47
C GLU A 346 -27.16 -5.99 3.34
N PRO A 347 -27.66 -6.12 2.10
CA PRO A 347 -26.91 -6.76 1.01
C PRO A 347 -25.64 -6.01 0.59
N GLU A 348 -25.59 -4.69 0.79
CA GLU A 348 -24.39 -3.87 0.55
C GLU A 348 -23.28 -4.24 1.56
N GLU A 349 -23.58 -4.28 2.87
CA GLU A 349 -22.61 -4.70 3.89
C GLU A 349 -22.15 -6.15 3.70
N TYR A 350 -23.07 -7.04 3.31
CA TYR A 350 -22.71 -8.41 2.95
C TYR A 350 -21.66 -8.45 1.82
N LEU A 351 -21.86 -7.66 0.78
CA LEU A 351 -20.96 -7.60 -0.38
C LEU A 351 -19.60 -7.01 -0.02
N HIS A 352 -19.56 -5.87 0.68
CA HIS A 352 -18.31 -5.28 1.16
C HIS A 352 -17.51 -6.29 1.97
N ARG A 353 -18.13 -6.95 2.96
CA ARG A 353 -17.43 -7.94 3.78
C ARG A 353 -16.92 -9.16 3.00
N LYS A 354 -17.64 -9.61 1.96
CA LYS A 354 -17.31 -10.84 1.22
C LYS A 354 -16.40 -10.60 0.02
N LEU A 355 -16.34 -9.39 -0.53
CA LEU A 355 -15.52 -9.02 -1.68
C LEU A 355 -14.27 -8.21 -1.29
N ASN A 356 -14.33 -7.37 -0.24
CA ASN A 356 -13.17 -6.60 0.23
C ASN A 356 -12.35 -7.44 1.22
N PHE A 357 -11.39 -8.20 0.70
CA PHE A 357 -10.53 -9.10 1.49
C PHE A 357 -9.64 -8.40 2.54
N TYR A 358 -9.51 -7.07 2.48
CA TYR A 358 -8.54 -6.29 3.28
C TYR A 358 -9.12 -5.60 4.52
N GLU A 359 -10.44 -5.55 4.70
CA GLU A 359 -11.06 -4.78 5.80
C GLU A 359 -10.91 -5.43 7.19
N GLU A 360 -11.01 -6.76 7.30
CA GLU A 360 -10.82 -7.48 8.57
C GLU A 360 -9.57 -8.35 8.56
N VAL A 361 -8.43 -7.80 9.01
CA VAL A 361 -7.14 -8.51 9.19
C VAL A 361 -7.21 -9.74 10.13
N SER A 362 -8.39 -10.05 10.69
CA SER A 362 -8.65 -11.18 11.58
C SER A 362 -9.91 -11.99 11.22
N ALA A 363 -10.31 -12.00 9.94
CA ALA A 363 -11.44 -12.81 9.46
C ALA A 363 -11.09 -14.32 9.47
N PRO A 364 -11.81 -15.16 10.24
CA PRO A 364 -11.52 -16.59 10.33
C PRO A 364 -11.67 -17.34 9.00
N ASP A 365 -12.64 -16.95 8.17
CA ASP A 365 -12.93 -17.59 6.90
C ASP A 365 -11.87 -17.26 5.84
N VAL A 366 -11.35 -16.03 5.82
CA VAL A 366 -10.17 -15.67 5.00
C VAL A 366 -8.94 -16.48 5.44
N SER A 367 -8.73 -16.62 6.76
CA SER A 367 -7.63 -17.44 7.29
C SER A 367 -7.77 -18.92 6.89
N ALA A 368 -9.01 -19.45 6.91
CA ALA A 368 -9.32 -20.80 6.47
C ALA A 368 -9.08 -21.00 4.96
N THR A 369 -9.45 -20.03 4.12
CA THR A 369 -9.15 -20.02 2.69
C THR A 369 -7.63 -20.08 2.46
N ASN A 370 -6.86 -19.21 3.13
CA ASN A 370 -5.40 -19.17 3.01
C ASN A 370 -4.77 -20.50 3.43
N PHE A 371 -5.24 -21.09 4.54
CA PHE A 371 -4.82 -22.42 5.00
C PHE A 371 -5.00 -23.49 3.91
N LEU A 372 -6.15 -23.53 3.23
CA LEU A 372 -6.41 -24.50 2.16
C LEU A 372 -5.51 -24.27 0.93
N VAL A 373 -5.27 -23.01 0.57
CA VAL A 373 -4.35 -22.66 -0.53
C VAL A 373 -2.94 -23.14 -0.20
N THR A 374 -2.39 -22.79 0.97
CA THR A 374 -1.06 -23.24 1.41
C THR A 374 -0.98 -24.75 1.51
N LEU A 375 -2.01 -25.42 2.04
CA LEU A 375 -2.08 -26.87 2.15
C LEU A 375 -1.99 -27.55 0.78
N THR A 376 -2.76 -27.07 -0.20
CA THR A 376 -2.79 -27.69 -1.54
C THR A 376 -1.58 -27.33 -2.38
N LYS A 377 -0.98 -26.15 -2.19
CA LYS A 377 0.31 -25.79 -2.80
C LYS A 377 1.47 -26.65 -2.27
N ASN A 378 1.62 -26.76 -0.95
CA ASN A 378 2.76 -27.44 -0.32
C ASN A 378 2.58 -28.96 -0.16
N ARG A 379 1.34 -29.45 -0.08
CA ARG A 379 1.01 -30.87 0.17
C ARG A 379 -0.03 -31.38 -0.84
N ARG A 380 0.25 -31.24 -2.15
CA ARG A 380 -0.66 -31.55 -3.28
C ARG A 380 -1.47 -32.85 -3.20
N LYS A 381 -0.94 -33.92 -2.57
CA LYS A 381 -1.70 -35.17 -2.35
C LYS A 381 -2.96 -34.96 -1.50
N GLN A 382 -2.93 -34.02 -0.57
CA GLN A 382 -4.06 -33.69 0.30
C GLN A 382 -5.23 -33.07 -0.47
N THR A 383 -4.98 -32.50 -1.65
CA THR A 383 -6.03 -32.04 -2.56
C THR A 383 -7.05 -33.15 -2.87
N PHE A 384 -6.63 -34.41 -3.00
CA PHE A 384 -7.55 -35.53 -3.24
C PHE A 384 -8.47 -35.80 -2.03
N GLU A 385 -7.96 -35.71 -0.81
CA GLU A 385 -8.75 -35.88 0.42
C GLU A 385 -9.79 -34.76 0.54
N LEU A 386 -9.39 -33.51 0.25
CA LEU A 386 -10.31 -32.36 0.23
C LEU A 386 -11.39 -32.52 -0.85
N LEU A 387 -11.01 -32.98 -2.05
CA LEU A 387 -11.97 -33.22 -3.13
C LEU A 387 -12.93 -34.36 -2.82
N GLN A 388 -12.49 -35.42 -2.14
CA GLN A 388 -13.37 -36.47 -1.64
C GLN A 388 -14.38 -35.90 -0.63
N PHE A 389 -13.91 -35.07 0.29
CA PHE A 389 -14.78 -34.39 1.25
C PHE A 389 -15.83 -33.51 0.54
N ILE A 390 -15.41 -32.65 -0.38
CA ILE A 390 -16.31 -31.79 -1.18
C ILE A 390 -17.33 -32.65 -1.93
N ASN A 391 -16.89 -33.70 -2.63
CA ASN A 391 -17.78 -34.61 -3.36
C ASN A 391 -18.81 -35.28 -2.45
N ASN A 392 -18.42 -35.69 -1.24
CA ASN A 392 -19.33 -36.27 -0.27
C ASN A 392 -20.41 -35.27 0.17
N VAL A 393 -20.05 -34.01 0.41
CA VAL A 393 -21.00 -32.97 0.80
C VAL A 393 -22.01 -32.71 -0.32
N VAL A 394 -21.56 -32.46 -1.55
CA VAL A 394 -22.47 -32.17 -2.68
C VAL A 394 -23.32 -33.37 -3.10
N SER A 395 -22.78 -34.59 -3.01
CA SER A 395 -23.55 -35.82 -3.29
C SER A 395 -24.61 -36.09 -2.21
N THR A 396 -24.29 -35.79 -0.94
CA THR A 396 -25.25 -35.88 0.16
C THR A 396 -26.38 -34.88 -0.04
N TYR A 397 -26.07 -33.65 -0.46
CA TYR A 397 -27.08 -32.65 -0.79
C TYR A 397 -27.97 -33.09 -1.96
N GLU A 398 -27.40 -33.62 -3.04
CA GLU A 398 -28.17 -34.06 -4.22
C GLU A 398 -29.13 -35.21 -3.89
N SER A 399 -28.69 -36.14 -3.04
CA SER A 399 -29.49 -37.30 -2.61
C SER A 399 -30.48 -37.00 -1.47
N ALA A 400 -30.36 -35.84 -0.81
CA ALA A 400 -31.26 -35.43 0.25
C ALA A 400 -32.65 -35.02 -0.30
N PRO A 401 -33.74 -35.36 0.41
CA PRO A 401 -35.06 -34.78 0.15
C PRO A 401 -35.03 -33.24 0.19
N ASP A 402 -35.88 -32.58 -0.60
CA ASP A 402 -35.88 -31.11 -0.71
C ASP A 402 -36.06 -30.38 0.63
N ASP A 403 -36.80 -30.96 1.58
CA ASP A 403 -37.02 -30.42 2.93
C ASP A 403 -35.81 -30.58 3.88
N LYS A 404 -34.81 -31.37 3.49
CA LYS A 404 -33.62 -31.70 4.30
C LYS A 404 -32.31 -31.33 3.61
N LYS A 405 -32.38 -30.57 2.51
CA LYS A 405 -31.20 -30.10 1.80
C LYS A 405 -30.46 -29.07 2.66
N ASP A 406 -29.22 -29.39 2.97
CA ASP A 406 -28.32 -28.49 3.67
C ASP A 406 -27.67 -27.51 2.68
N HIS A 407 -28.39 -26.43 2.38
CA HIS A 407 -27.96 -25.40 1.44
C HIS A 407 -26.66 -24.71 1.87
N ILE A 408 -26.42 -24.58 3.18
CA ILE A 408 -25.24 -23.93 3.74
C ILE A 408 -24.01 -24.80 3.56
N ALA A 409 -24.11 -26.10 3.87
CA ALA A 409 -23.01 -27.03 3.61
C ALA A 409 -22.68 -27.12 2.11
N LYS A 410 -23.69 -27.10 1.23
CA LYS A 410 -23.44 -27.05 -0.22
C LYS A 410 -22.68 -25.79 -0.62
N GLU A 411 -23.14 -24.63 -0.16
CA GLU A 411 -22.49 -23.34 -0.44
C GLU A 411 -21.01 -23.35 0.01
N GLY A 412 -20.75 -23.82 1.24
CA GLY A 412 -19.40 -23.94 1.77
C GLY A 412 -18.52 -24.90 0.95
N ALA A 413 -19.09 -25.99 0.43
CA ALA A 413 -18.35 -26.93 -0.42
C ALA A 413 -17.99 -26.31 -1.79
N LEU A 414 -18.86 -25.48 -2.35
CA LEU A 414 -18.58 -24.74 -3.58
C LEU A 414 -17.54 -23.63 -3.36
N ARG A 415 -17.59 -22.93 -2.23
CA ARG A 415 -16.53 -21.99 -1.83
C ARG A 415 -15.18 -22.70 -1.68
N MET A 416 -15.19 -23.86 -1.05
CA MET A 416 -13.99 -24.67 -0.83
C MET A 416 -13.38 -25.14 -2.15
N ILE A 417 -14.18 -25.63 -3.12
CA ILE A 417 -13.63 -26.04 -4.43
C ILE A 417 -13.13 -24.84 -5.25
N GLY A 418 -13.80 -23.69 -5.18
CA GLY A 418 -13.33 -22.44 -5.80
C GLY A 418 -11.95 -22.03 -5.28
N THR A 419 -11.69 -22.22 -3.98
CA THR A 419 -10.36 -21.97 -3.36
C THR A 419 -9.28 -22.90 -3.93
N LEU A 420 -9.65 -24.11 -4.35
CA LEU A 420 -8.73 -25.10 -4.90
C LEU A 420 -8.52 -24.95 -6.41
N ALA A 421 -9.29 -24.09 -7.09
CA ALA A 421 -9.29 -23.97 -8.55
C ALA A 421 -7.89 -23.77 -9.17
N PRO A 422 -7.00 -22.88 -8.65
CA PRO A 422 -5.66 -22.71 -9.21
C PRO A 422 -4.82 -23.99 -9.19
N VAL A 423 -4.96 -24.82 -8.15
CA VAL A 423 -4.22 -26.08 -8.03
C VAL A 423 -4.85 -27.18 -8.89
N ILE A 424 -6.18 -27.21 -8.99
CA ILE A 424 -6.93 -28.19 -9.78
C ILE A 424 -6.73 -27.96 -11.29
N LEU A 425 -6.61 -26.71 -11.74
CA LEU A 425 -6.43 -26.34 -13.15
C LEU A 425 -4.95 -26.26 -13.59
N GLY A 426 -4.00 -26.51 -12.70
CA GLY A 426 -2.57 -26.46 -13.05
C GLY A 426 -2.21 -27.40 -14.22
N LYS A 427 -1.22 -27.00 -15.05
CA LYS A 427 -0.83 -27.63 -16.34
C LYS A 427 -0.66 -29.16 -16.33
N LYS A 428 -0.37 -29.78 -15.18
CA LYS A 428 -0.15 -31.24 -15.01
C LYS A 428 -1.16 -31.93 -14.08
N SER A 429 -2.29 -31.28 -13.79
CA SER A 429 -3.30 -31.81 -12.88
C SER A 429 -4.06 -33.01 -13.48
N PRO A 430 -4.13 -34.17 -12.80
CA PRO A 430 -4.83 -35.36 -13.31
C PRO A 430 -6.36 -35.26 -13.24
N ILE A 431 -6.88 -34.20 -12.65
CA ILE A 431 -8.31 -34.01 -12.33
C ILE A 431 -8.93 -32.82 -13.07
N ALA A 432 -8.14 -32.04 -13.83
CA ALA A 432 -8.64 -30.89 -14.59
C ALA A 432 -9.80 -31.28 -15.52
N ASP A 433 -9.70 -32.44 -16.17
CA ASP A 433 -10.73 -32.98 -17.06
C ASP A 433 -12.07 -33.31 -16.39
N GLN A 434 -12.09 -33.46 -15.05
CA GLN A 434 -13.29 -33.80 -14.29
C GLN A 434 -14.04 -32.57 -13.78
N VAL A 435 -13.42 -31.39 -13.83
CA VAL A 435 -13.98 -30.13 -13.32
C VAL A 435 -15.23 -29.73 -14.09
N GLU A 436 -15.21 -29.81 -15.42
CA GLU A 436 -16.37 -29.45 -16.24
C GLU A 436 -17.61 -30.30 -15.88
N TYR A 437 -17.43 -31.60 -15.66
CA TYR A 437 -18.51 -32.47 -15.19
C TYR A 437 -19.04 -32.08 -13.81
N PHE A 438 -18.13 -31.71 -12.90
CA PHE A 438 -18.51 -31.22 -11.56
C PHE A 438 -19.35 -29.94 -11.66
N LEU A 439 -18.93 -28.96 -12.46
CA LEU A 439 -19.66 -27.70 -12.66
C LEU A 439 -21.06 -27.96 -13.23
N VAL A 440 -21.15 -28.78 -14.29
CA VAL A 440 -22.43 -29.11 -14.93
C VAL A 440 -23.39 -29.81 -13.96
N ARG A 441 -22.88 -30.72 -13.12
CA ARG A 441 -23.74 -31.50 -12.21
C ARG A 441 -24.15 -30.72 -10.97
N TYR A 442 -23.23 -30.01 -10.34
CA TYR A 442 -23.44 -29.46 -9.00
C TYR A 442 -23.61 -27.94 -8.97
N VAL A 443 -23.05 -27.20 -9.94
CA VAL A 443 -23.09 -25.73 -9.99
C VAL A 443 -24.19 -25.22 -10.92
N PHE A 444 -24.35 -25.80 -12.11
CA PHE A 444 -25.34 -25.30 -13.09
C PHE A 444 -26.79 -25.28 -12.56
N PRO A 445 -27.26 -26.28 -11.78
CA PRO A 445 -28.59 -26.22 -11.21
C PRO A 445 -28.79 -25.05 -10.24
N ASP A 446 -27.72 -24.57 -9.59
CA ASP A 446 -27.81 -23.55 -8.56
C ASP A 446 -28.08 -22.15 -9.10
N PHE A 447 -27.82 -21.87 -10.39
CA PHE A 447 -28.24 -20.62 -11.05
C PHE A 447 -29.75 -20.36 -10.95
N THR A 448 -30.56 -21.42 -10.78
CA THR A 448 -32.02 -21.33 -10.67
C THR A 448 -32.54 -21.72 -9.28
N SER A 449 -31.65 -21.81 -8.29
CA SER A 449 -32.00 -22.15 -6.91
C SER A 449 -32.97 -21.13 -6.31
N SER A 450 -33.85 -21.56 -5.40
CA SER A 450 -34.68 -20.63 -4.63
C SER A 450 -33.86 -19.78 -3.65
N GLN A 451 -32.69 -20.27 -3.24
CA GLN A 451 -31.80 -19.59 -2.30
C GLN A 451 -30.89 -18.60 -3.03
N GLY A 452 -30.96 -17.32 -2.68
CA GLY A 452 -30.17 -16.26 -3.31
C GLY A 452 -28.66 -16.46 -3.19
N TYR A 453 -28.18 -16.85 -2.01
CA TYR A 453 -26.75 -17.10 -1.77
C TYR A 453 -26.19 -18.27 -2.58
N LEU A 454 -27.01 -19.27 -2.96
CA LEU A 454 -26.59 -20.34 -3.88
C LEU A 454 -26.47 -19.84 -5.32
N ARG A 455 -27.38 -18.96 -5.77
CA ARG A 455 -27.26 -18.31 -7.10
C ARG A 455 -26.01 -17.44 -7.19
N ALA A 456 -25.74 -16.66 -6.14
CA ALA A 456 -24.52 -15.86 -6.04
C ALA A 456 -23.26 -16.74 -6.03
N ARG A 457 -23.25 -17.82 -5.23
CA ARG A 457 -22.12 -18.76 -5.18
C ARG A 457 -21.91 -19.49 -6.51
N ALA A 458 -22.95 -19.77 -7.28
CA ALA A 458 -22.81 -20.36 -8.61
C ALA A 458 -22.04 -19.42 -9.56
N CYS A 459 -22.37 -18.12 -9.54
CA CYS A 459 -21.66 -17.10 -10.32
C CYS A 459 -20.18 -16.99 -9.88
N ASP A 460 -19.94 -16.83 -8.57
CA ASP A 460 -18.59 -16.78 -7.99
C ASP A 460 -17.78 -18.04 -8.29
N THR A 461 -18.38 -19.23 -8.23
CA THR A 461 -17.67 -20.47 -8.56
C THR A 461 -17.21 -20.45 -10.03
N ILE A 462 -18.07 -20.02 -10.97
CA ILE A 462 -17.65 -19.89 -12.37
C ILE A 462 -16.51 -18.88 -12.53
N GLU A 463 -16.57 -17.75 -11.82
CA GLU A 463 -15.50 -16.75 -11.79
C GLU A 463 -14.17 -17.35 -11.32
N LYS A 464 -14.15 -18.14 -10.24
CA LYS A 464 -12.91 -18.82 -9.76
C LYS A 464 -12.34 -19.87 -10.71
N PHE A 465 -13.15 -20.40 -11.63
CA PHE A 465 -12.69 -21.32 -12.68
C PHE A 465 -12.42 -20.59 -14.00
N GLU A 466 -12.01 -19.32 -13.94
CA GLU A 466 -11.71 -18.49 -15.11
C GLU A 466 -10.72 -19.14 -16.08
N GLN A 467 -9.74 -19.92 -15.61
CA GLN A 467 -8.74 -20.56 -16.47
C GLN A 467 -9.25 -21.82 -17.18
N LEU A 468 -10.43 -22.34 -16.82
CA LEU A 468 -10.94 -23.62 -17.36
C LEU A 468 -11.36 -23.51 -18.84
N ASP A 469 -10.75 -24.35 -19.68
CA ASP A 469 -11.17 -24.53 -21.07
C ASP A 469 -12.31 -25.54 -21.17
N PHE A 470 -13.53 -25.04 -21.41
CA PHE A 470 -14.71 -25.87 -21.60
C PHE A 470 -14.64 -26.66 -22.90
N LYS A 471 -14.79 -27.98 -22.82
CA LYS A 471 -14.79 -28.88 -23.98
C LYS A 471 -16.08 -28.77 -24.78
N ASP A 472 -17.22 -28.59 -24.12
CA ASP A 472 -18.51 -28.36 -24.79
C ASP A 472 -18.87 -26.87 -24.79
N GLN A 473 -18.87 -26.28 -25.98
CA GLN A 473 -19.26 -24.87 -26.18
C GLN A 473 -20.71 -24.58 -25.77
N ASN A 474 -21.60 -25.58 -25.72
CA ASN A 474 -22.96 -25.39 -25.21
C ASN A 474 -22.98 -25.15 -23.70
N HIS A 475 -22.01 -25.67 -22.95
CA HIS A 475 -21.88 -25.38 -21.53
C HIS A 475 -21.55 -23.90 -21.32
N LEU A 476 -20.62 -23.34 -22.11
CA LEU A 476 -20.31 -21.91 -22.10
C LEU A 476 -21.55 -21.04 -22.40
N LEU A 477 -22.30 -21.38 -23.45
CA LEU A 477 -23.53 -20.64 -23.79
C LEU A 477 -24.61 -20.76 -22.71
N THR A 478 -24.67 -21.88 -22.00
CA THR A 478 -25.60 -22.09 -20.87
C THR A 478 -25.19 -21.23 -19.68
N ILE A 479 -23.90 -21.23 -19.33
CA ILE A 479 -23.31 -20.38 -18.29
C ILE A 479 -23.61 -18.91 -18.59
N TYR A 480 -23.29 -18.45 -19.81
CA TYR A 480 -23.51 -17.08 -20.23
C TYR A 480 -24.98 -16.65 -20.10
N ARG A 481 -25.94 -17.48 -20.55
CA ARG A 481 -27.37 -17.19 -20.40
C ARG A 481 -27.79 -17.11 -18.93
N ASN A 482 -27.36 -18.07 -18.12
CA ASN A 482 -27.69 -18.08 -16.69
C ASN A 482 -27.10 -16.86 -15.97
N ILE A 483 -25.89 -16.44 -16.31
CA ILE A 483 -25.28 -15.24 -15.72
C ILE A 483 -26.03 -13.98 -16.14
N LEU A 484 -26.45 -13.86 -17.41
CA LEU A 484 -27.31 -12.74 -17.82
C LEU A 484 -28.66 -12.72 -17.08
N ASP A 485 -29.26 -13.88 -16.83
CA ASP A 485 -30.48 -13.97 -16.02
C ASP A 485 -30.20 -13.54 -14.57
N CYS A 486 -29.06 -13.93 -14.01
CA CYS A 486 -28.62 -13.51 -12.67
C CYS A 486 -28.29 -12.00 -12.57
N MET A 487 -27.85 -11.35 -13.66
CA MET A 487 -27.70 -9.88 -13.67
C MET A 487 -29.05 -9.14 -13.52
N ALA A 488 -30.16 -9.81 -13.81
CA ALA A 488 -31.51 -9.30 -13.61
C ALA A 488 -32.16 -9.82 -12.30
N ASP A 489 -31.41 -10.49 -11.43
CA ASP A 489 -31.94 -11.06 -10.18
C ASP A 489 -32.44 -9.98 -9.20
N PRO A 490 -33.51 -10.25 -8.42
CA PRO A 490 -33.95 -9.31 -7.39
C PRO A 490 -32.91 -9.04 -6.30
N ALA A 491 -32.04 -10.01 -5.98
CA ALA A 491 -31.04 -9.86 -4.93
C ALA A 491 -29.79 -9.16 -5.46
N LEU A 492 -29.40 -8.04 -4.83
CA LEU A 492 -28.21 -7.28 -5.20
C LEU A 492 -26.93 -8.15 -5.20
N PRO A 493 -26.66 -9.03 -4.22
CA PRO A 493 -25.45 -9.84 -4.23
C PRO A 493 -25.35 -10.80 -5.41
N VAL A 494 -26.48 -11.28 -5.92
CA VAL A 494 -26.53 -12.15 -7.11
C VAL A 494 -26.18 -11.35 -8.36
N ARG A 495 -26.74 -10.14 -8.50
CA ARG A 495 -26.44 -9.27 -9.66
C ARG A 495 -24.98 -8.88 -9.73
N VAL A 496 -24.35 -8.56 -8.59
CA VAL A 496 -22.93 -8.19 -8.52
C VAL A 496 -22.03 -9.38 -8.82
N THR A 497 -22.24 -10.53 -8.17
CA THR A 497 -21.43 -11.74 -8.45
C THR A 497 -21.59 -12.22 -9.89
N ALA A 498 -22.77 -12.06 -10.49
CA ALA A 498 -23.00 -12.33 -11.91
C ALA A 498 -22.20 -11.37 -12.82
N ALA A 499 -22.15 -10.08 -12.49
CA ALA A 499 -21.36 -9.10 -13.22
C ALA A 499 -19.85 -9.45 -13.19
N LEU A 500 -19.31 -9.81 -12.03
CA LEU A 500 -17.91 -10.25 -11.89
C LEU A 500 -17.65 -11.53 -12.69
N ALA A 501 -18.58 -12.49 -12.67
CA ALA A 501 -18.46 -13.75 -13.41
C ALA A 501 -18.52 -13.59 -14.94
N LEU A 502 -18.96 -12.44 -15.46
CA LEU A 502 -18.91 -12.17 -16.90
C LEU A 502 -17.49 -11.90 -17.41
N GLN A 503 -16.65 -11.28 -16.59
CA GLN A 503 -15.29 -10.87 -16.95
C GLN A 503 -14.48 -12.03 -17.55
N PRO A 504 -14.33 -13.19 -16.88
CA PRO A 504 -13.52 -14.27 -17.45
C PRO A 504 -14.15 -14.93 -18.68
N LEU A 505 -15.46 -14.79 -18.91
CA LEU A 505 -16.12 -15.39 -20.07
C LEU A 505 -15.81 -14.67 -21.38
N ILE A 506 -15.42 -13.39 -21.32
CA ILE A 506 -15.10 -12.61 -22.52
C ILE A 506 -13.87 -13.14 -23.24
N ARG A 507 -13.02 -13.97 -22.62
CA ARG A 507 -11.87 -14.60 -23.29
C ARG A 507 -12.28 -15.60 -24.38
N HIS A 508 -13.51 -16.11 -24.34
CA HIS A 508 -14.00 -17.12 -25.28
C HIS A 508 -14.70 -16.49 -26.50
N ASP A 509 -14.20 -16.75 -27.71
CA ASP A 509 -14.71 -16.15 -28.96
C ASP A 509 -16.21 -16.38 -29.21
N ILE A 510 -16.73 -17.55 -28.82
CA ILE A 510 -18.17 -17.86 -28.97
C ILE A 510 -19.03 -16.94 -28.09
N ILE A 511 -18.53 -16.59 -26.91
CA ILE A 511 -19.20 -15.69 -25.98
C ILE A 511 -19.08 -14.25 -26.49
N ARG A 512 -17.89 -13.81 -26.92
CA ARG A 512 -17.70 -12.49 -27.58
C ARG A 512 -18.72 -12.28 -28.69
N THR A 513 -18.82 -13.25 -29.61
CA THR A 513 -19.76 -13.20 -30.73
C THR A 513 -21.22 -13.12 -30.27
N SER A 514 -21.60 -13.88 -29.24
CA SER A 514 -22.95 -13.83 -28.68
C SER A 514 -23.24 -12.51 -27.95
N MET A 515 -22.21 -11.88 -27.38
CA MET A 515 -22.31 -10.66 -26.58
C MET A 515 -22.44 -9.40 -27.43
N GLN A 516 -21.88 -9.34 -28.65
CA GLN A 516 -21.82 -8.11 -29.48
C GLN A 516 -23.11 -7.31 -29.52
N THR A 517 -24.27 -7.96 -29.65
CA THR A 517 -25.57 -7.29 -29.74
C THR A 517 -26.13 -6.83 -28.39
N ALA A 518 -25.67 -7.41 -27.29
CA ALA A 518 -26.11 -7.15 -25.92
C ALA A 518 -25.17 -6.20 -25.15
N ILE A 519 -23.94 -5.97 -25.63
CA ILE A 519 -22.92 -5.14 -24.96
C ILE A 519 -23.45 -3.79 -24.44
N PRO A 520 -24.20 -2.99 -25.22
CA PRO A 520 -24.70 -1.71 -24.72
C PRO A 520 -25.63 -1.87 -23.49
N THR A 521 -26.43 -2.94 -23.46
CA THR A 521 -27.33 -3.23 -22.33
C THR A 521 -26.54 -3.73 -21.12
N ILE A 522 -25.52 -4.56 -21.34
CA ILE A 522 -24.65 -5.09 -20.29
C ILE A 522 -23.87 -3.94 -19.64
N MET A 523 -23.25 -3.06 -20.42
CA MET A 523 -22.54 -1.88 -19.89
C MET A 523 -23.46 -0.96 -19.09
N GLN A 524 -24.69 -0.73 -19.56
CA GLN A 524 -25.68 0.06 -18.81
C GLN A 524 -26.01 -0.59 -17.46
N GLN A 525 -26.11 -1.92 -17.40
CA GLN A 525 -26.34 -2.65 -16.15
C GLN A 525 -25.12 -2.61 -15.23
N LEU A 526 -23.90 -2.76 -15.75
CA LEU A 526 -22.65 -2.65 -14.98
C LEU A 526 -22.52 -1.28 -14.33
N LEU A 527 -22.74 -0.20 -15.09
CA LEU A 527 -22.72 1.17 -14.55
C LEU A 527 -23.81 1.41 -13.50
N LYS A 528 -24.98 0.81 -13.68
CA LYS A 528 -26.05 0.89 -12.68
C LYS A 528 -25.66 0.16 -11.39
N LEU A 529 -25.06 -1.03 -11.49
CA LEU A 529 -24.58 -1.79 -10.34
C LEU A 529 -23.43 -1.08 -9.61
N ALA A 530 -22.48 -0.51 -10.36
CA ALA A 530 -21.40 0.31 -9.79
C ALA A 530 -21.96 1.48 -8.96
N ASN A 531 -23.03 2.12 -9.44
CA ASN A 531 -23.68 3.20 -8.72
C ASN A 531 -24.51 2.74 -7.50
N GLU A 532 -25.03 1.51 -7.50
CA GLU A 532 -25.87 0.93 -6.44
C GLU A 532 -25.06 0.28 -5.32
N ALA A 533 -23.91 -0.34 -5.63
CA ALA A 533 -23.21 -1.23 -4.70
C ALA A 533 -21.88 -0.70 -4.16
N ASP A 534 -21.31 0.37 -4.73
CA ASP A 534 -20.00 0.95 -4.34
C ASP A 534 -18.87 -0.11 -4.27
N ILE A 535 -18.73 -0.91 -5.33
CA ILE A 535 -17.77 -2.03 -5.40
C ILE A 535 -16.71 -1.76 -6.46
N ASP A 536 -15.46 -1.60 -6.00
CA ASP A 536 -14.30 -1.29 -6.86
C ASP A 536 -14.06 -2.34 -7.94
N ALA A 537 -14.27 -3.62 -7.63
CA ALA A 537 -14.08 -4.71 -8.60
C ALA A 537 -14.93 -4.58 -9.87
N LEU A 538 -16.06 -3.85 -9.83
CA LEU A 538 -16.89 -3.60 -11.02
C LEU A 538 -16.24 -2.61 -12.00
N ALA A 539 -15.34 -1.74 -11.54
CA ALA A 539 -14.60 -0.82 -12.41
C ALA A 539 -13.70 -1.62 -13.37
N ASN A 540 -12.95 -2.58 -12.83
CA ASN A 540 -12.08 -3.47 -13.62
C ASN A 540 -12.87 -4.26 -14.68
N VAL A 541 -14.06 -4.77 -14.34
CA VAL A 541 -14.92 -5.44 -15.32
C VAL A 541 -15.33 -4.50 -16.46
N MET A 542 -15.64 -3.24 -16.16
CA MET A 542 -16.01 -2.26 -17.19
C MET A 542 -14.83 -1.92 -18.10
N GLU A 543 -13.62 -1.83 -17.54
CA GLU A 543 -12.39 -1.59 -18.28
C GLU A 543 -12.11 -2.69 -19.32
N ASP A 544 -12.06 -3.95 -18.90
CA ASP A 544 -11.84 -5.10 -19.79
C ASP A 544 -12.88 -5.16 -20.93
N PHE A 545 -14.13 -4.80 -20.62
CA PHE A 545 -15.19 -4.77 -21.62
C PHE A 545 -15.01 -3.66 -22.63
N VAL A 546 -14.54 -2.49 -22.19
CA VAL A 546 -14.24 -1.36 -23.09
C VAL A 546 -13.09 -1.73 -24.02
N GLU A 547 -12.06 -2.39 -23.50
CA GLU A 547 -10.93 -2.87 -24.30
C GLU A 547 -11.36 -3.90 -25.35
N VAL A 548 -12.08 -4.95 -24.93
CA VAL A 548 -12.45 -6.07 -25.82
C VAL A 548 -13.53 -5.70 -26.85
N PHE A 549 -14.47 -4.81 -26.51
CA PHE A 549 -15.62 -4.45 -27.36
C PHE A 549 -15.58 -3.01 -27.88
N ALA A 550 -14.38 -2.44 -28.02
CA ALA A 550 -14.15 -1.07 -28.49
C ALA A 550 -14.97 -0.70 -29.73
N THR A 551 -15.03 -1.58 -30.73
CA THR A 551 -15.75 -1.33 -31.99
C THR A 551 -17.25 -1.19 -31.82
N GLU A 552 -17.85 -2.01 -30.98
CA GLU A 552 -19.28 -2.05 -30.69
C GLU A 552 -19.69 -0.93 -29.73
N LEU A 553 -18.75 -0.46 -28.90
CA LEU A 553 -18.95 0.63 -27.93
C LEU A 553 -18.73 2.02 -28.53
N THR A 554 -17.96 2.14 -29.61
CA THR A 554 -17.69 3.42 -30.30
C THR A 554 -18.97 4.26 -30.55
N PRO A 555 -20.11 3.71 -31.04
CA PRO A 555 -21.33 4.49 -31.25
C PRO A 555 -21.96 5.04 -29.96
N PHE A 556 -21.61 4.48 -28.81
CA PHE A 556 -22.12 4.83 -27.49
C PHE A 556 -21.06 5.52 -26.61
N ALA A 557 -19.83 5.65 -27.09
CA ALA A 557 -18.69 6.17 -26.32
C ALA A 557 -18.99 7.52 -25.67
N VAL A 558 -19.62 8.45 -26.39
CA VAL A 558 -20.00 9.76 -25.82
C VAL A 558 -20.98 9.61 -24.66
N ALA A 559 -22.03 8.80 -24.82
CA ALA A 559 -23.03 8.58 -23.77
C ALA A 559 -22.42 7.85 -22.55
N LEU A 560 -21.49 6.92 -22.80
CA LEU A 560 -20.74 6.23 -21.77
C LEU A 560 -19.84 7.19 -20.99
N SER A 561 -19.09 8.06 -21.68
CA SER A 561 -18.28 9.12 -21.05
C SER A 561 -19.15 10.10 -20.25
N GLU A 562 -20.36 10.43 -20.72
CA GLU A 562 -21.30 11.27 -19.97
C GLU A 562 -21.74 10.59 -18.66
N GLN A 563 -22.05 9.30 -18.70
CA GLN A 563 -22.44 8.54 -17.51
C GLN A 563 -21.27 8.41 -16.52
N LEU A 564 -20.07 8.08 -17.00
CA LEU A 564 -18.86 8.00 -16.17
C LEU A 564 -18.51 9.36 -15.54
N ARG A 565 -18.62 10.45 -16.31
CA ARG A 565 -18.51 11.83 -15.79
C ARG A 565 -19.51 12.07 -14.66
N ASP A 566 -20.79 11.76 -14.87
CA ASP A 566 -21.83 12.05 -13.88
C ASP A 566 -21.62 11.23 -12.59
N THR A 567 -21.21 9.97 -12.71
CA THR A 567 -20.79 9.14 -11.59
C THR A 567 -19.62 9.77 -10.83
N TYR A 568 -18.54 10.15 -11.54
CA TYR A 568 -17.37 10.78 -10.94
C TYR A 568 -17.73 12.07 -10.20
N LEU A 569 -18.50 12.97 -10.84
CA LEU A 569 -18.91 14.23 -10.25
C LEU A 569 -19.76 14.01 -9.00
N ARG A 570 -20.63 12.99 -8.97
CA ARG A 570 -21.40 12.64 -7.77
C ARG A 570 -20.48 12.24 -6.62
N ILE A 571 -19.57 11.29 -6.85
CA ILE A 571 -18.63 10.79 -5.83
C ILE A 571 -17.78 11.94 -5.28
N VAL A 572 -17.20 12.77 -6.17
CA VAL A 572 -16.37 13.91 -5.77
C VAL A 572 -17.15 14.95 -4.97
N ASN A 573 -18.40 15.25 -5.35
CA ASN A 573 -19.20 16.19 -4.57
C ASN A 573 -19.50 15.66 -3.16
N GLU A 574 -19.80 14.36 -3.02
CA GLU A 574 -19.97 13.73 -1.71
C GLU A 574 -18.68 13.77 -0.87
N LEU A 575 -17.52 13.53 -1.49
CA LEU A 575 -16.20 13.67 -0.86
C LEU A 575 -15.96 15.09 -0.34
N LEU A 576 -16.26 16.10 -1.16
CA LEU A 576 -16.09 17.51 -0.80
C LEU A 576 -17.07 17.95 0.30
N GLU A 577 -18.32 17.49 0.27
CA GLU A 577 -19.30 17.75 1.33
C GLU A 577 -18.85 17.15 2.67
N ARG A 578 -18.28 15.93 2.64
CA ARG A 578 -17.76 15.26 3.83
C ARG A 578 -16.54 15.96 4.41
N ASN A 579 -15.59 16.36 3.57
CA ASN A 579 -14.40 17.10 4.00
C ASN A 579 -14.72 18.47 4.58
N ASN A 580 -15.77 19.15 4.10
CA ASN A 580 -16.24 20.41 4.70
C ASN A 580 -16.88 20.23 6.09
N SER A 581 -17.15 18.99 6.51
CA SER A 581 -17.78 18.66 7.80
C SER A 581 -16.83 18.04 8.83
N ARG A 582 -15.59 17.72 8.45
CA ARG A 582 -14.53 17.23 9.36
C ARG A 582 -13.72 18.42 9.89
N ASP A 583 -13.57 18.53 11.21
CA ASP A 583 -12.62 19.46 11.84
C ASP A 583 -11.18 19.03 11.49
N ASP A 584 -10.30 19.99 11.20
CA ASP A 584 -8.92 19.91 10.66
C ASP A 584 -7.90 18.98 11.36
N ASP A 585 -8.28 18.16 12.35
CA ASP A 585 -7.34 17.47 13.26
C ASP A 585 -7.02 16.00 12.89
N GLU A 586 -7.51 15.47 11.76
CA GLU A 586 -7.27 14.08 11.34
C GLU A 586 -6.70 13.99 9.91
N TYR A 587 -5.52 14.59 9.71
CA TYR A 587 -4.74 14.41 8.48
C TYR A 587 -3.90 13.12 8.61
N GLY A 588 -4.34 12.05 7.95
CA GLY A 588 -3.65 10.76 7.95
C GLY A 588 -4.53 9.53 7.72
N ASP A 589 -5.82 9.69 7.38
CA ASP A 589 -6.62 8.57 6.90
C ASP A 589 -6.12 8.17 5.50
N PHE A 590 -5.92 6.87 5.34
CA PHE A 590 -5.68 6.18 4.08
C PHE A 590 -6.71 6.64 3.02
N LEU A 591 -6.35 6.55 1.73
CA LEU A 591 -7.24 6.75 0.59
C LEU A 591 -8.68 6.36 0.96
N ASP A 592 -9.56 7.34 1.06
CA ASP A 592 -10.98 7.12 1.33
C ASP A 592 -11.51 6.11 0.30
N ASP A 593 -12.30 5.11 0.70
CA ASP A 593 -12.82 4.08 -0.22
C ASP A 593 -13.49 4.74 -1.44
N LYS A 594 -14.16 5.87 -1.23
CA LYS A 594 -14.74 6.70 -2.30
C LYS A 594 -13.73 7.34 -3.24
N SER A 595 -12.53 7.69 -2.77
CA SER A 595 -11.44 8.16 -3.63
C SER A 595 -10.90 7.03 -4.51
N ILE A 596 -10.88 5.79 -4.01
CA ILE A 596 -10.51 4.59 -4.79
C ILE A 596 -11.54 4.34 -5.89
N THR A 597 -12.83 4.39 -5.56
CA THR A 597 -13.89 4.25 -6.56
C THR A 597 -13.84 5.38 -7.61
N ALA A 598 -13.54 6.62 -7.19
CA ALA A 598 -13.34 7.74 -8.12
C ALA A 598 -12.13 7.52 -9.05
N LEU A 599 -11.05 6.91 -8.55
CA LEU A 599 -9.87 6.53 -9.34
C LEU A 599 -10.24 5.53 -10.44
N GLY A 600 -10.93 4.44 -10.08
CA GLY A 600 -11.35 3.41 -11.06
C GLY A 600 -12.27 3.94 -12.17
N VAL A 601 -13.12 4.94 -11.84
CA VAL A 601 -13.93 5.64 -12.86
C VAL A 601 -13.06 6.43 -13.84
N LEU A 602 -11.99 7.09 -13.37
CA LEU A 602 -11.06 7.81 -14.24
C LEU A 602 -10.24 6.86 -15.12
N GLN A 603 -9.78 5.72 -14.58
CA GLN A 603 -9.08 4.69 -15.36
C GLN A 603 -9.96 4.15 -16.49
N THR A 604 -11.22 3.83 -16.19
CA THR A 604 -12.19 3.41 -17.21
C THR A 604 -12.37 4.46 -18.31
N ILE A 605 -12.34 5.76 -17.96
CA ILE A 605 -12.39 6.86 -18.94
C ILE A 605 -11.10 6.89 -19.79
N GLY A 606 -9.93 6.72 -19.18
CA GLY A 606 -8.63 6.63 -19.86
C GLY A 606 -8.60 5.52 -20.90
N THR A 607 -8.96 4.30 -20.50
CA THR A 607 -9.02 3.13 -21.40
C THR A 607 -10.03 3.34 -22.53
N LEU A 608 -11.19 3.95 -22.26
CA LEU A 608 -12.13 4.34 -23.30
C LEU A 608 -11.53 5.34 -24.30
N ILE A 609 -10.71 6.29 -23.87
CA ILE A 609 -10.05 7.23 -24.80
C ILE A 609 -9.04 6.52 -25.70
N LEU A 610 -8.20 5.64 -25.13
CA LEU A 610 -7.18 4.90 -25.87
C LEU A 610 -7.79 4.01 -26.96
N THR A 611 -8.92 3.36 -26.66
CA THR A 611 -9.64 2.53 -27.66
C THR A 611 -10.21 3.34 -28.84
N LEU A 612 -10.38 4.65 -28.67
CA LEU A 612 -10.97 5.56 -29.67
C LEU A 612 -9.92 6.31 -30.51
N GLU A 613 -8.63 5.95 -30.46
CA GLU A 613 -7.54 6.61 -31.21
C GLU A 613 -7.84 6.72 -32.72
N SER A 614 -8.58 5.75 -33.26
CA SER A 614 -8.94 5.72 -34.69
C SER A 614 -10.14 6.60 -35.08
N THR A 615 -10.78 7.30 -34.12
CA THR A 615 -12.03 8.08 -34.31
C THR A 615 -11.95 9.51 -33.74
N PRO A 616 -11.16 10.43 -34.35
CA PRO A 616 -10.88 11.75 -33.80
C PRO A 616 -12.10 12.66 -33.61
N ASP A 617 -13.14 12.51 -34.44
CA ASP A 617 -14.38 13.31 -34.31
C ASP A 617 -15.16 12.99 -33.02
N VAL A 618 -15.13 11.72 -32.59
CA VAL A 618 -15.77 11.27 -31.34
C VAL A 618 -14.97 11.77 -30.15
N LEU A 619 -13.63 11.69 -30.24
CA LEU A 619 -12.72 12.15 -29.20
C LEU A 619 -12.94 13.63 -28.84
N LEU A 620 -13.11 14.51 -29.83
CA LEU A 620 -13.42 15.93 -29.59
C LEU A 620 -14.71 16.16 -28.77
N HIS A 621 -15.72 15.29 -28.91
CA HIS A 621 -16.92 15.37 -28.10
C HIS A 621 -16.67 14.88 -26.67
N ILE A 622 -15.88 13.81 -26.51
CA ILE A 622 -15.48 13.28 -25.21
C ILE A 622 -14.65 14.30 -24.43
N GLU A 623 -13.72 15.01 -25.06
CA GLU A 623 -12.96 16.10 -24.40
C GLU A 623 -13.87 17.14 -23.77
N ALA A 624 -14.94 17.54 -24.48
CA ALA A 624 -15.92 18.50 -23.97
C ALA A 624 -16.73 17.93 -22.80
N VAL A 625 -17.05 16.63 -22.84
CA VAL A 625 -17.72 15.90 -21.76
C VAL A 625 -16.82 15.80 -20.52
N LEU A 626 -15.51 15.61 -20.67
CA LEU A 626 -14.56 15.40 -19.57
C LEU A 626 -14.00 16.70 -18.96
N MET A 627 -14.12 17.84 -19.63
CA MET A 627 -13.67 19.13 -19.08
C MET A 627 -14.18 19.44 -17.66
N PRO A 628 -15.45 19.14 -17.28
CA PRO A 628 -15.93 19.29 -15.91
C PRO A 628 -15.20 18.39 -14.90
N VAL A 629 -14.82 17.17 -15.29
CA VAL A 629 -14.01 16.23 -14.48
C VAL A 629 -12.66 16.86 -14.20
N ILE A 630 -11.92 17.23 -15.25
CA ILE A 630 -10.61 17.88 -15.12
C ILE A 630 -10.69 19.12 -14.22
N ARG A 631 -11.72 19.95 -14.42
CA ARG A 631 -11.89 21.20 -13.67
C ARG A 631 -12.16 20.95 -12.18
N ILE A 632 -13.10 20.08 -11.83
CA ILE A 632 -13.46 19.89 -10.42
C ILE A 632 -12.28 19.31 -9.62
N THR A 633 -11.51 18.39 -10.22
CA THR A 633 -10.36 17.75 -9.57
C THR A 633 -9.24 18.74 -9.30
N LEU A 634 -8.89 19.54 -10.32
CA LEU A 634 -7.80 20.51 -10.24
C LEU A 634 -8.17 21.74 -9.39
N ASP A 635 -9.40 22.28 -9.53
CA ASP A 635 -9.82 23.47 -8.77
C ASP A 635 -9.97 23.17 -7.26
N ASN A 636 -10.35 21.94 -6.87
CA ASN A 636 -10.49 21.53 -5.47
C ASN A 636 -9.23 20.86 -4.88
N LYS A 637 -8.14 20.79 -5.65
CA LYS A 637 -6.86 20.22 -5.22
C LYS A 637 -6.95 18.76 -4.72
N LEU A 638 -7.65 17.91 -5.46
CA LEU A 638 -7.77 16.49 -5.15
C LEU A 638 -6.50 15.74 -5.58
N TYR A 639 -5.43 15.89 -4.80
CA TYR A 639 -4.08 15.43 -5.13
C TYR A 639 -4.00 13.93 -5.47
N ASP A 640 -4.78 13.09 -4.77
CA ASP A 640 -4.81 11.64 -4.97
C ASP A 640 -5.30 11.23 -6.37
N LEU A 641 -6.01 12.12 -7.07
CA LEU A 641 -6.60 11.87 -8.38
C LEU A 641 -5.84 12.58 -9.52
N TYR A 642 -4.71 13.22 -9.23
CA TYR A 642 -3.96 14.00 -10.22
C TYR A 642 -3.36 13.15 -11.32
N ASN A 643 -2.78 12.00 -10.98
CA ASN A 643 -2.16 11.10 -11.96
C ASN A 643 -3.15 10.75 -13.08
N GLU A 644 -4.32 10.24 -12.73
CA GLU A 644 -5.36 9.84 -13.68
C GLU A 644 -5.90 11.01 -14.51
N VAL A 645 -6.07 12.20 -13.90
CA VAL A 645 -6.55 13.37 -14.66
C VAL A 645 -5.50 13.85 -15.66
N PHE A 646 -4.22 13.84 -15.32
CA PHE A 646 -3.16 14.18 -16.26
C PHE A 646 -2.99 13.10 -17.33
N GLU A 647 -3.17 11.83 -16.99
CA GLU A 647 -3.17 10.72 -17.95
C GLU A 647 -4.36 10.78 -18.92
N ILE A 648 -5.55 11.21 -18.48
CA ILE A 648 -6.69 11.48 -19.38
C ILE A 648 -6.36 12.60 -20.37
N ILE A 649 -5.71 13.69 -19.91
CA ILE A 649 -5.32 14.81 -20.77
C ILE A 649 -4.24 14.34 -21.76
N ASP A 650 -3.26 13.59 -21.28
CA ASP A 650 -2.20 12.99 -22.09
C ASP A 650 -2.82 12.09 -23.17
N SER A 651 -3.65 11.13 -22.78
CA SER A 651 -4.34 10.19 -23.68
C SER A 651 -5.19 10.90 -24.73
N CYS A 652 -5.96 11.93 -24.36
CA CYS A 652 -6.74 12.71 -25.33
C CYS A 652 -5.82 13.40 -26.36
N THR A 653 -4.77 14.06 -25.88
CA THR A 653 -3.87 14.83 -26.74
C THR A 653 -2.98 13.94 -27.61
N PHE A 654 -2.55 12.80 -27.08
CA PHE A 654 -1.77 11.77 -27.78
C PHE A 654 -2.60 11.07 -28.86
N ALA A 655 -3.82 10.65 -28.54
CA ALA A 655 -4.71 9.97 -29.48
C ALA A 655 -5.13 10.91 -30.63
N ALA A 656 -5.43 12.17 -30.33
CA ALA A 656 -5.78 13.17 -31.35
C ALA A 656 -4.58 13.60 -32.22
N LYS A 657 -3.35 13.51 -31.69
CA LYS A 657 -2.11 14.08 -32.29
C LYS A 657 -2.25 15.55 -32.68
N ALA A 658 -3.13 16.26 -31.96
CA ALA A 658 -3.49 17.65 -32.15
C ALA A 658 -4.09 18.21 -30.85
N ILE A 659 -3.93 19.50 -30.60
CA ILE A 659 -4.46 20.15 -29.39
C ILE A 659 -5.73 20.93 -29.72
N SER A 660 -6.86 20.50 -29.15
CA SER A 660 -8.15 21.15 -29.32
C SER A 660 -8.28 22.45 -28.50
N PRO A 661 -9.28 23.32 -28.79
CA PRO A 661 -9.59 24.47 -27.96
C PRO A 661 -10.00 24.12 -26.52
N THR A 662 -10.54 22.92 -26.30
CA THR A 662 -10.90 22.43 -24.96
C THR A 662 -9.64 22.06 -24.19
N MET A 663 -8.70 21.34 -24.81
CA MET A 663 -7.44 20.96 -24.16
C MET A 663 -6.54 22.17 -23.86
N TRP A 664 -6.59 23.25 -24.66
CA TRP A 664 -5.94 24.51 -24.27
C TRP A 664 -6.51 25.13 -22.99
N GLN A 665 -7.79 24.90 -22.66
CA GLN A 665 -8.34 25.30 -21.35
C GLN A 665 -7.81 24.40 -20.23
N ALA A 666 -7.64 23.09 -20.50
CA ALA A 666 -6.98 22.18 -19.57
C ALA A 666 -5.53 22.61 -19.29
N PHE A 667 -4.78 23.02 -20.32
CA PHE A 667 -3.43 23.60 -20.14
C PHE A 667 -3.40 24.79 -19.17
N GLU A 668 -4.36 25.72 -19.30
CA GLU A 668 -4.47 26.85 -18.38
C GLU A 668 -4.77 26.41 -16.93
N LEU A 669 -5.53 25.32 -16.75
CA LEU A 669 -5.74 24.72 -15.43
C LEU A 669 -4.47 24.03 -14.91
N ILE A 670 -3.75 23.25 -15.73
CA ILE A 670 -2.48 22.61 -15.34
C ILE A 670 -1.51 23.67 -14.81
N HIS A 671 -1.33 24.77 -15.55
CA HIS A 671 -0.45 25.85 -15.13
C HIS A 671 -0.91 26.51 -13.82
N ARG A 672 -2.22 26.77 -13.67
CA ARG A 672 -2.78 27.33 -12.44
C ARG A 672 -2.57 26.39 -11.25
N THR A 673 -2.79 25.09 -11.42
CA THR A 673 -2.63 24.07 -10.37
C THR A 673 -1.18 23.98 -9.94
N PHE A 674 -0.24 23.95 -10.89
CA PHE A 674 1.19 24.02 -10.60
C PHE A 674 1.52 25.25 -9.73
N LYS A 675 1.05 26.44 -10.13
CA LYS A 675 1.26 27.70 -9.37
C LYS A 675 0.53 27.75 -8.03
N ALA A 676 -0.39 26.84 -7.76
CA ALA A 676 -1.18 26.78 -6.54
C ALA A 676 -0.59 25.83 -5.46
N GLY A 677 0.66 25.39 -5.64
CA GLY A 677 1.39 24.53 -4.70
C GLY A 677 1.41 23.04 -5.07
N ALA A 678 1.33 22.72 -6.37
CA ALA A 678 1.41 21.35 -6.88
C ALA A 678 2.73 21.11 -7.66
N GLU A 679 3.82 21.80 -7.30
CA GLU A 679 5.07 21.75 -8.06
C GLU A 679 5.71 20.34 -8.07
N LEU A 680 5.48 19.56 -7.00
CA LEU A 680 5.98 18.18 -6.88
C LEU A 680 5.28 17.18 -7.83
N TYR A 681 4.09 17.52 -8.34
CA TYR A 681 3.34 16.69 -9.29
C TYR A 681 3.70 16.98 -10.75
N LEU A 682 4.80 17.69 -11.00
CA LEU A 682 5.26 17.99 -12.36
C LEU A 682 5.59 16.72 -13.16
N GLU A 683 6.01 15.65 -12.49
CA GLU A 683 6.25 14.35 -13.13
C GLU A 683 4.98 13.83 -13.81
N ASP A 684 3.85 13.86 -13.11
CA ASP A 684 2.54 13.41 -13.62
C ASP A 684 2.01 14.36 -14.71
N MET A 685 2.30 15.65 -14.61
CA MET A 685 1.92 16.64 -15.64
C MET A 685 2.74 16.51 -16.93
N LEU A 686 3.96 15.95 -16.85
CA LEU A 686 4.96 16.03 -17.92
C LEU A 686 4.50 15.40 -19.25
N PRO A 687 3.89 14.20 -19.30
CA PRO A 687 3.44 13.59 -20.54
C PRO A 687 2.44 14.49 -21.30
N ALA A 688 1.42 14.99 -20.59
CA ALA A 688 0.46 15.93 -21.16
C ALA A 688 1.14 17.22 -21.66
N LEU A 689 2.04 17.81 -20.87
CA LEU A 689 2.79 19.01 -21.25
C LEU A 689 3.67 18.79 -22.49
N ASP A 690 4.30 17.62 -22.61
CA ASP A 690 5.08 17.25 -23.78
C ASP A 690 4.20 17.19 -25.03
N ASN A 691 3.00 16.61 -24.95
CA ASN A 691 2.03 16.65 -26.05
C ASN A 691 1.59 18.07 -26.43
N PHE A 692 1.35 18.95 -25.45
CA PHE A 692 1.07 20.37 -25.73
C PHE A 692 2.23 21.04 -26.47
N VAL A 693 3.47 20.71 -26.12
CA VAL A 693 4.67 21.24 -26.76
C VAL A 693 4.87 20.68 -28.16
N GLN A 694 4.66 19.37 -28.37
CA GLN A 694 4.90 18.69 -29.64
C GLN A 694 3.78 18.95 -30.66
N PHE A 695 2.50 18.83 -30.25
CA PHE A 695 1.35 18.96 -31.15
C PHE A 695 0.76 20.38 -31.18
N GLY A 696 1.07 21.22 -30.17
CA GLY A 696 0.56 22.58 -30.04
C GLY A 696 1.46 23.69 -30.59
N VAL A 697 2.53 23.36 -31.32
CA VAL A 697 3.51 24.32 -31.88
C VAL A 697 2.86 25.54 -32.56
N PRO A 698 1.83 25.41 -33.43
CA PRO A 698 1.23 26.55 -34.11
C PRO A 698 0.62 27.58 -33.14
N GLN A 699 -0.05 27.13 -32.07
CA GLN A 699 -0.61 28.02 -31.06
C GLN A 699 0.47 28.60 -30.13
N LEU A 700 1.48 27.82 -29.76
CA LEU A 700 2.59 28.29 -28.91
C LEU A 700 3.36 29.45 -29.55
N ILE A 701 3.58 29.39 -30.87
CA ILE A 701 4.22 30.50 -31.62
C ILE A 701 3.32 31.75 -31.65
N GLN A 702 2.00 31.56 -31.73
CA GLN A 702 1.04 32.68 -31.82
C GLN A 702 0.72 33.32 -30.46
N LYS A 703 0.81 32.55 -29.36
CA LYS A 703 0.51 32.98 -28.00
C LYS A 703 1.76 32.85 -27.10
N PRO A 704 2.58 33.92 -27.01
CA PRO A 704 3.77 33.93 -26.15
C PRO A 704 3.47 33.62 -24.68
N GLU A 705 2.27 33.95 -24.19
CA GLU A 705 1.82 33.68 -22.82
C GLU A 705 1.92 32.20 -22.44
N TYR A 706 1.66 31.27 -23.37
CA TYR A 706 1.77 29.83 -23.10
C TYR A 706 3.22 29.36 -23.03
N VAL A 707 4.11 29.95 -23.84
CA VAL A 707 5.55 29.70 -23.75
C VAL A 707 6.11 30.24 -22.43
N GLU A 708 5.67 31.43 -22.01
CA GLU A 708 6.02 32.02 -20.73
C GLU A 708 5.51 31.17 -19.55
N ALA A 709 4.30 30.62 -19.65
CA ALA A 709 3.75 29.69 -18.66
C ALA A 709 4.64 28.45 -18.50
N LEU A 710 4.96 27.75 -19.59
CA LEU A 710 5.86 26.58 -19.59
C LEU A 710 7.26 26.92 -19.03
N TYR A 711 7.84 28.02 -19.50
CA TYR A 711 9.14 28.49 -19.00
C TYR A 711 9.10 28.77 -17.50
N SER A 712 8.00 29.36 -17.00
CA SER A 712 7.84 29.66 -15.58
C SER A 712 7.76 28.39 -14.72
N MET A 713 7.19 27.29 -15.23
CA MET A 713 7.14 26.01 -14.51
C MET A 713 8.55 25.44 -14.33
N VAL A 714 9.34 25.43 -15.41
CA VAL A 714 10.76 25.04 -15.34
C VAL A 714 11.52 25.96 -14.38
N SER A 715 11.34 27.27 -14.48
CA SER A 715 12.05 28.24 -13.64
C SER A 715 11.75 28.07 -12.16
N ASP A 716 10.51 27.78 -11.78
CA ASP A 716 10.12 27.63 -10.38
C ASP A 716 10.76 26.38 -9.76
N MET A 717 10.79 25.25 -10.48
CA MET A 717 11.43 24.01 -10.01
C MET A 717 12.92 24.17 -9.71
N PHE A 718 13.62 25.01 -10.47
CA PHE A 718 15.03 25.30 -10.25
C PHE A 718 15.27 26.29 -9.09
N ASN A 719 14.29 27.14 -8.77
CA ASN A 719 14.41 28.17 -7.74
C ASN A 719 13.84 27.74 -6.38
N ASP A 720 12.96 26.74 -6.34
CA ASP A 720 12.40 26.24 -5.09
C ASP A 720 13.45 25.38 -4.35
N PRO A 721 13.84 25.77 -3.11
CA PRO A 721 14.78 25.01 -2.30
C PRO A 721 14.21 23.69 -1.78
N LYS A 722 12.88 23.48 -1.81
CA LYS A 722 12.22 22.25 -1.36
C LYS A 722 12.29 21.12 -2.38
N VAL A 723 12.50 21.46 -3.66
CA VAL A 723 12.48 20.52 -4.78
C VAL A 723 13.83 19.81 -4.89
N GLY A 724 13.80 18.47 -4.88
CA GLY A 724 14.98 17.62 -4.95
C GLY A 724 15.61 17.54 -6.33
N GLY A 725 16.80 16.95 -6.41
CA GLY A 725 17.49 16.74 -7.70
C GLY A 725 16.76 15.77 -8.64
N ILE A 726 15.94 14.86 -8.11
CA ILE A 726 15.13 13.92 -8.90
C ILE A 726 13.95 14.67 -9.52
N ASP A 727 13.18 15.40 -8.73
CA ASP A 727 12.02 16.19 -9.18
C ASP A 727 12.40 17.24 -10.25
N ARG A 728 13.61 17.80 -10.16
CA ARG A 728 14.14 18.74 -11.17
C ARG A 728 14.42 18.10 -12.52
N ILE A 729 14.53 16.76 -12.62
CA ILE A 729 14.71 16.07 -13.90
C ILE A 729 13.50 16.32 -14.81
N CYS A 730 12.29 16.35 -14.26
CA CYS A 730 11.07 16.61 -15.04
C CYS A 730 11.09 18.02 -15.66
N ALA A 731 11.59 19.01 -14.92
CA ALA A 731 11.82 20.36 -15.43
C ALA A 731 12.87 20.38 -16.55
N CYS A 732 13.94 19.58 -16.44
CA CYS A 732 14.93 19.44 -17.51
C CYS A 732 14.33 18.85 -18.78
N LYS A 733 13.52 17.78 -18.66
CA LYS A 733 12.83 17.14 -19.78
C LYS A 733 11.85 18.11 -20.46
N LEU A 734 11.10 18.89 -19.70
CA LEU A 734 10.19 19.90 -20.25
C LEU A 734 10.95 21.00 -21.02
N ALA A 735 12.04 21.51 -20.45
CA ALA A 735 12.91 22.47 -21.16
C ALA A 735 13.48 21.88 -22.45
N GLU A 736 13.81 20.59 -22.43
CA GLU A 736 14.29 19.86 -23.59
C GLU A 736 13.23 19.77 -24.70
N ALA A 737 12.01 19.34 -24.35
CA ALA A 737 10.88 19.24 -25.27
C ALA A 737 10.59 20.59 -25.95
N MET A 738 10.61 21.69 -25.17
CA MET A 738 10.42 23.06 -25.68
C MET A 738 11.48 23.42 -26.72
N MET A 739 12.75 23.14 -26.45
CA MET A 739 13.85 23.42 -27.39
C MET A 739 13.76 22.58 -28.66
N LEU A 740 13.44 21.28 -28.55
CA LEU A 740 13.33 20.42 -29.73
C LEU A 740 12.14 20.80 -30.62
N SER A 741 11.04 21.27 -30.04
CA SER A 741 9.78 21.51 -30.76
C SER A 741 9.61 22.96 -31.26
N LEU A 742 10.33 23.94 -30.68
CA LEU A 742 10.19 25.36 -31.00
C LEU A 742 11.49 26.02 -31.53
N PRO A 743 12.15 25.46 -32.57
CA PRO A 743 13.41 26.00 -33.10
C PRO A 743 13.26 27.44 -33.60
N GLY A 744 14.11 28.35 -33.14
CA GLY A 744 14.15 29.77 -33.51
C GLY A 744 13.03 30.65 -32.93
N HIS A 745 12.15 30.12 -32.09
CA HIS A 745 11.00 30.85 -31.53
C HIS A 745 11.11 31.14 -30.02
N ILE A 746 12.09 30.56 -29.32
CA ILE A 746 12.22 30.62 -27.85
C ILE A 746 13.62 31.01 -27.38
N ASP A 747 14.38 31.76 -28.19
CA ASP A 747 15.77 32.19 -27.89
C ASP A 747 15.94 32.78 -26.47
N ASN A 748 14.94 33.55 -25.99
CA ASN A 748 14.94 34.13 -24.65
C ASN A 748 14.87 33.06 -23.54
N CYS A 749 14.05 32.03 -23.72
CA CYS A 749 13.92 30.90 -22.80
C CYS A 749 15.21 30.08 -22.77
N VAL A 750 15.86 29.87 -23.93
CA VAL A 750 17.12 29.13 -24.04
C VAL A 750 18.23 29.76 -23.19
N ASN A 751 18.35 31.10 -23.19
CA ASN A 751 19.29 31.79 -22.29
C ASN A 751 18.98 31.47 -20.82
N GLY A 752 17.70 31.49 -20.44
CA GLY A 752 17.22 31.08 -19.12
C GLY A 752 17.62 29.64 -18.75
N PHE A 753 17.34 28.67 -19.63
CA PHE A 753 17.67 27.26 -19.45
C PHE A 753 19.18 27.03 -19.28
N ILE A 754 20.01 27.67 -20.11
CA ILE A 754 21.48 27.61 -19.96
C ILE A 754 21.91 28.13 -18.59
N ASN A 755 21.33 29.26 -18.17
CA ASN A 755 21.67 29.86 -16.88
C ASN A 755 21.30 28.97 -15.71
N MET A 756 20.10 28.38 -15.71
CA MET A 756 19.65 27.46 -14.67
C MET A 756 20.57 26.24 -14.58
N ALA A 757 20.78 25.53 -15.69
CA ALA A 757 21.58 24.31 -15.70
C ALA A 757 23.06 24.55 -15.33
N MET A 758 23.70 25.57 -15.91
CA MET A 758 25.11 25.86 -15.61
C MET A 758 25.32 26.40 -14.19
N SER A 759 24.35 27.11 -13.62
CA SER A 759 24.48 27.60 -12.23
C SER A 759 24.55 26.43 -11.26
N VAL A 760 23.73 25.40 -11.46
CA VAL A 760 23.78 24.15 -10.67
C VAL A 760 25.08 23.39 -10.93
N LEU A 761 25.44 23.15 -12.20
CA LEU A 761 26.66 22.41 -12.58
C LEU A 761 27.97 23.06 -12.10
N THR A 762 27.97 24.36 -11.79
CA THR A 762 29.18 25.10 -11.39
C THR A 762 29.23 25.48 -9.91
N THR A 763 28.10 25.50 -9.21
CA THR A 763 28.01 25.98 -7.82
C THR A 763 27.90 24.83 -6.82
N GLU A 764 27.26 23.72 -7.20
CA GLU A 764 26.96 22.61 -6.30
C GLU A 764 27.57 21.30 -6.79
N GLU A 765 28.05 20.46 -5.86
CA GLU A 765 28.43 19.10 -6.20
C GLU A 765 27.16 18.26 -6.39
N VAL A 766 26.80 18.02 -7.65
CA VAL A 766 25.63 17.23 -8.01
C VAL A 766 25.88 15.75 -7.69
N LYS A 767 25.35 15.29 -6.55
CA LYS A 767 25.50 13.90 -6.06
C LYS A 767 24.78 12.89 -6.96
N ILE A 768 23.63 13.26 -7.52
CA ILE A 768 22.79 12.37 -8.32
C ILE A 768 23.29 12.37 -9.77
N LYS A 769 23.85 11.23 -10.22
CA LYS A 769 24.42 11.09 -11.58
C LYS A 769 23.39 11.36 -12.68
N SER A 770 22.15 10.84 -12.54
CA SER A 770 21.08 11.04 -13.52
C SER A 770 20.71 12.52 -13.68
N TYR A 771 20.58 13.26 -12.57
CA TYR A 771 20.29 14.69 -12.61
C TYR A 771 21.41 15.48 -13.30
N LYS A 772 22.68 15.14 -13.00
CA LYS A 772 23.84 15.74 -13.67
C LYS A 772 23.80 15.54 -15.20
N ILE A 773 23.39 14.36 -15.66
CA ILE A 773 23.23 14.05 -17.09
C ILE A 773 22.16 14.96 -17.72
N HIS A 774 20.97 15.05 -17.12
CA HIS A 774 19.88 15.89 -17.64
C HIS A 774 20.23 17.40 -17.65
N LEU A 775 20.96 17.89 -16.65
CA LEU A 775 21.49 19.26 -16.66
C LEU A 775 22.44 19.50 -17.83
N MET A 776 23.26 18.50 -18.17
CA MET A 776 24.14 18.59 -19.33
C MET A 776 23.35 18.48 -20.63
N GLU A 777 22.31 17.65 -20.70
CA GLU A 777 21.40 17.54 -21.84
C GLU A 777 20.72 18.85 -22.18
N ILE A 778 20.30 19.66 -21.18
CA ILE A 778 19.80 21.02 -21.44
C ILE A 778 20.80 21.83 -22.26
N ILE A 779 22.08 21.82 -21.90
CA ILE A 779 23.11 22.60 -22.61
C ILE A 779 23.41 22.00 -23.98
N ILE A 780 23.48 20.67 -24.08
CA ILE A 780 23.71 19.95 -25.35
C ILE A 780 22.56 20.23 -26.32
N ASN A 781 21.33 20.23 -25.82
CA ASN A 781 20.15 20.57 -26.61
C ASN A 781 20.13 22.05 -26.99
N ALA A 782 20.54 22.96 -26.10
CA ALA A 782 20.71 24.37 -26.45
C ALA A 782 21.78 24.56 -27.55
N ILE A 783 22.84 23.75 -27.56
CA ILE A 783 23.84 23.73 -28.65
C ILE A 783 23.21 23.26 -29.96
N TYR A 784 22.40 22.20 -29.92
CA TYR A 784 21.69 21.71 -31.10
C TYR A 784 20.67 22.73 -31.62
N TYR A 785 19.95 23.40 -30.71
CA TYR A 785 18.98 24.45 -30.99
C TYR A 785 19.60 25.65 -31.71
N ASN A 786 20.65 26.23 -31.12
CA ASN A 786 21.38 27.36 -31.69
C ASN A 786 22.81 27.40 -31.12
N PRO A 787 23.80 26.85 -31.85
CA PRO A 787 25.16 26.73 -31.32
C PRO A 787 25.83 28.10 -31.10
N ILE A 788 25.50 29.11 -31.91
CA ILE A 788 26.09 30.46 -31.78
C ILE A 788 25.57 31.13 -30.50
N LEU A 789 24.25 31.14 -30.31
CA LEU A 789 23.62 31.71 -29.11
C LEU A 789 24.16 31.05 -27.84
N THR A 790 24.21 29.72 -27.83
CA THR A 790 24.64 28.95 -26.66
C THR A 790 26.11 29.20 -26.33
N LEU A 791 27.00 29.22 -27.32
CA LEU A 791 28.40 29.55 -27.12
C LEU A 791 28.60 31.00 -26.63
N GLN A 792 27.80 31.96 -27.12
CA GLN A 792 27.84 33.34 -26.65
C GLN A 792 27.45 33.46 -25.17
N VAL A 793 26.39 32.77 -24.74
CA VAL A 793 25.94 32.77 -23.33
C VAL A 793 27.01 32.14 -22.43
N LEU A 794 27.54 30.98 -22.83
CA LEU A 794 28.59 30.27 -22.09
C LEU A 794 29.87 31.11 -21.98
N GLU A 795 30.29 31.79 -23.05
CA GLU A 795 31.53 32.58 -23.05
C GLU A 795 31.39 33.85 -22.21
N THR A 796 30.24 34.51 -22.28
CA THR A 796 29.95 35.72 -21.48
C THR A 796 30.08 35.46 -19.99
N LYS A 797 29.76 34.23 -19.53
CA LYS A 797 29.86 33.82 -18.13
C LYS A 797 31.13 33.02 -17.78
N GLY A 798 32.04 32.84 -18.73
CA GLY A 798 33.27 32.06 -18.53
C GLY A 798 33.02 30.57 -18.27
N TRP A 799 31.92 30.03 -18.80
CA TRP A 799 31.46 28.66 -18.59
C TRP A 799 31.84 27.70 -19.71
N THR A 800 32.21 28.21 -20.89
CA THR A 800 32.51 27.40 -22.09
C THR A 800 33.49 26.27 -21.83
N ASN A 801 34.71 26.57 -21.36
CA ASN A 801 35.73 25.55 -21.12
C ASN A 801 35.29 24.53 -20.06
N LYS A 802 34.67 25.01 -18.97
CA LYS A 802 34.16 24.16 -17.89
C LYS A 802 33.12 23.15 -18.39
N PHE A 803 32.14 23.62 -19.16
CA PHE A 803 31.09 22.76 -19.71
C PHE A 803 31.67 21.70 -20.63
N PHE A 804 32.52 22.06 -21.60
CA PHE A 804 33.12 21.08 -22.52
C PHE A 804 34.00 20.07 -21.78
N SER A 805 34.75 20.48 -20.75
CA SER A 805 35.51 19.56 -19.90
C SER A 805 34.60 18.57 -19.16
N LEU A 806 33.48 19.03 -18.59
CA LEU A 806 32.50 18.17 -17.95
C LEU A 806 31.84 17.22 -18.96
N TRP A 807 31.43 17.73 -20.12
CA TRP A 807 30.79 16.95 -21.18
C TRP A 807 31.66 15.81 -21.69
N PHE A 808 32.90 16.10 -22.09
CA PHE A 808 33.81 15.05 -22.54
C PHE A 808 34.28 14.13 -21.40
N GLY A 809 34.33 14.62 -20.16
CA GLY A 809 34.68 13.81 -18.99
C GLY A 809 33.57 12.82 -18.59
N SER A 810 32.32 13.08 -18.97
CA SER A 810 31.17 12.22 -18.67
C SER A 810 30.58 11.54 -19.91
N MET A 811 31.32 11.50 -21.03
CA MET A 811 30.86 10.95 -22.31
C MET A 811 30.43 9.47 -22.21
N GLU A 812 31.11 8.69 -21.37
CA GLU A 812 30.83 7.27 -21.14
C GLU A 812 29.57 7.03 -20.29
N SER A 813 29.11 8.05 -19.56
CA SER A 813 27.91 7.97 -18.72
C SER A 813 26.60 8.12 -19.49
N PHE A 814 26.64 8.49 -20.78
CA PHE A 814 25.46 8.59 -21.63
C PHE A 814 25.12 7.23 -22.25
N HIS A 815 24.24 6.49 -21.59
CA HIS A 815 23.89 5.12 -21.97
C HIS A 815 22.66 5.05 -22.89
N ARG A 816 21.70 5.99 -22.79
CA ARG A 816 20.44 5.92 -23.53
C ARG A 816 20.62 6.26 -25.01
N VAL A 817 19.73 5.72 -25.85
CA VAL A 817 19.70 6.00 -27.29
C VAL A 817 19.51 7.49 -27.56
N HIS A 818 18.61 8.11 -26.79
CA HIS A 818 18.30 9.53 -26.85
C HIS A 818 19.55 10.39 -26.62
N ASP A 819 20.21 10.21 -25.47
CA ASP A 819 21.39 10.98 -25.06
C ASP A 819 22.51 10.92 -26.12
N LYS A 820 22.77 9.72 -26.64
CA LYS A 820 23.80 9.51 -27.67
C LYS A 820 23.43 10.22 -28.97
N LYS A 821 22.17 10.14 -29.41
CA LYS A 821 21.69 10.87 -30.61
C LYS A 821 21.79 12.38 -30.41
N LEU A 822 21.32 12.89 -29.27
CA LEU A 822 21.38 14.30 -28.92
C LEU A 822 22.82 14.83 -28.93
N CYS A 823 23.76 14.10 -28.29
CA CYS A 823 25.17 14.45 -28.33
C CYS A 823 25.76 14.44 -29.74
N ILE A 824 25.41 13.45 -30.57
CA ILE A 824 25.89 13.37 -31.97
C ILE A 824 25.40 14.59 -32.76
N VAL A 825 24.11 14.91 -32.72
CA VAL A 825 23.56 16.03 -33.49
C VAL A 825 24.10 17.38 -33.00
N ALA A 826 24.31 17.54 -31.69
CA ALA A 826 24.94 18.73 -31.13
C ALA A 826 26.40 18.87 -31.57
N ILE A 827 27.19 17.78 -31.56
CA ILE A 827 28.58 17.82 -32.07
C ILE A 827 28.60 18.15 -33.57
N VAL A 828 27.69 17.58 -34.35
CA VAL A 828 27.57 17.89 -35.79
C VAL A 828 27.23 19.35 -36.01
N ALA A 829 26.31 19.92 -35.21
CA ALA A 829 25.99 21.35 -35.26
C ALA A 829 27.22 22.23 -34.95
N LEU A 830 28.03 21.86 -33.95
CA LEU A 830 29.28 22.56 -33.62
C LEU A 830 30.33 22.46 -34.73
N LEU A 831 30.46 21.29 -35.38
CA LEU A 831 31.39 21.10 -36.51
C LEU A 831 30.98 21.91 -37.75
N GLY A 832 29.71 22.31 -37.84
CA GLY A 832 29.20 23.19 -38.89
C GLY A 832 29.58 24.68 -38.73
N LEU A 833 30.15 25.08 -37.60
CA LEU A 833 30.57 26.46 -37.34
C LEU A 833 31.81 26.85 -38.15
N SER A 834 31.88 28.12 -38.58
CA SER A 834 33.10 28.65 -39.20
C SER A 834 34.20 28.86 -38.14
N PRO A 835 35.50 28.84 -38.53
CA PRO A 835 36.60 29.05 -37.58
C PRO A 835 36.50 30.35 -36.77
N ASP A 836 35.93 31.40 -37.36
CA ASP A 836 35.74 32.70 -36.72
C ASP A 836 34.62 32.70 -35.65
N GLN A 837 33.75 31.69 -35.67
CA GLN A 837 32.64 31.51 -34.71
C GLN A 837 33.02 30.62 -33.52
N VAL A 838 34.18 29.97 -33.55
CA VAL A 838 34.64 29.10 -32.46
C VAL A 838 35.28 29.93 -31.34
N PRO A 839 34.80 29.83 -30.08
CA PRO A 839 35.39 30.59 -28.99
C PRO A 839 36.86 30.23 -28.73
N PRO A 840 37.74 31.21 -28.47
CA PRO A 840 39.15 30.96 -28.18
C PRO A 840 39.37 30.01 -26.99
N SER A 841 38.45 30.02 -26.02
CA SER A 841 38.46 29.21 -24.81
C SER A 841 38.43 27.69 -25.04
N VAL A 842 37.94 27.26 -26.21
CA VAL A 842 37.79 25.83 -26.58
C VAL A 842 38.50 25.47 -27.90
N ALA A 843 39.07 26.44 -28.60
CA ALA A 843 39.77 26.23 -29.87
C ALA A 843 40.87 25.14 -29.80
N VAL A 844 41.61 25.06 -28.69
CA VAL A 844 42.66 24.04 -28.48
C VAL A 844 42.07 22.63 -28.28
N GLY A 845 40.90 22.54 -27.64
CA GLY A 845 40.20 21.28 -27.37
C GLY A 845 39.26 20.84 -28.49
N TRP A 846 38.99 21.71 -29.47
CA TRP A 846 38.01 21.49 -30.55
C TRP A 846 38.17 20.17 -31.32
N PRO A 847 39.40 19.67 -31.62
CA PRO A 847 39.57 18.38 -32.28
C PRO A 847 38.99 17.19 -31.49
N ARG A 848 38.79 17.31 -30.17
CA ARG A 848 38.18 16.27 -29.34
C ARG A 848 36.72 15.99 -29.71
N LEU A 849 36.03 16.91 -30.36
CA LEU A 849 34.67 16.69 -30.90
C LEU A 849 34.63 15.48 -31.83
N LEU A 850 35.64 15.31 -32.69
CA LEU A 850 35.75 14.17 -33.62
C LEU A 850 36.00 12.85 -32.87
N GLN A 851 36.74 12.89 -31.76
CA GLN A 851 36.97 11.72 -30.91
C GLN A 851 35.67 11.33 -30.17
N GLY A 852 34.96 12.31 -29.61
CA GLY A 852 33.69 12.11 -28.92
C GLY A 852 32.62 11.52 -29.83
N VAL A 853 32.39 12.11 -31.02
CA VAL A 853 31.37 11.60 -31.96
C VAL A 853 31.70 10.19 -32.46
N THR A 854 32.99 9.88 -32.68
CA THR A 854 33.41 8.51 -33.07
C THR A 854 33.11 7.50 -31.96
N SER A 855 33.35 7.86 -30.69
CA SER A 855 33.03 7.00 -29.54
C SER A 855 31.53 6.76 -29.41
N LEU A 856 30.72 7.81 -29.59
CA LEU A 856 29.26 7.70 -29.56
C LEU A 856 28.72 6.81 -30.69
N PHE A 857 29.21 6.96 -31.92
CA PHE A 857 28.80 6.09 -33.03
C PHE A 857 29.18 4.61 -32.81
N LYS A 858 30.29 4.33 -32.12
CA LYS A 858 30.66 2.95 -31.76
C LYS A 858 29.73 2.34 -30.71
N THR A 859 29.23 3.14 -29.78
CA THR A 859 28.40 2.69 -28.64
C THR A 859 26.89 2.86 -28.86
N LEU A 860 26.47 3.52 -29.94
CA LEU A 860 25.06 3.67 -30.29
C LEU A 860 24.36 2.35 -30.68
N PRO A 861 24.98 1.43 -31.45
CA PRO A 861 24.35 0.15 -31.78
C PRO A 861 24.02 -0.71 -30.56
N SER A 862 24.90 -0.74 -29.55
CA SER A 862 24.62 -1.44 -28.30
C SER A 862 23.46 -0.80 -27.53
N ALA A 863 23.36 0.53 -27.51
CA ALA A 863 22.23 1.22 -26.89
C ALA A 863 20.90 0.95 -27.62
N LEU A 864 20.93 0.86 -28.96
CA LEU A 864 19.75 0.49 -29.77
C LEU A 864 19.29 -0.93 -29.47
N LYS A 865 20.24 -1.87 -29.38
CA LYS A 865 19.95 -3.25 -29.01
C LYS A 865 19.33 -3.34 -27.61
N ASN A 866 19.95 -2.68 -26.62
CA ASN A 866 19.41 -2.66 -25.25
C ASN A 866 17.99 -2.08 -25.20
N ARG A 867 17.66 -1.08 -26.04
CA ARG A 867 16.31 -0.54 -26.13
C ARG A 867 15.33 -1.52 -26.79
N GLU A 868 15.74 -2.24 -27.84
CA GLU A 868 14.91 -3.27 -28.47
C GLU A 868 14.65 -4.46 -27.53
N ASP A 869 15.66 -4.87 -26.76
CA ASP A 869 15.52 -5.93 -25.76
C ASP A 869 14.57 -5.47 -24.64
N ALA A 870 14.74 -4.26 -24.12
CA ALA A 870 13.81 -3.68 -23.13
C ALA A 870 12.38 -3.49 -23.65
N MET A 871 12.20 -3.12 -24.93
CA MET A 871 10.87 -3.00 -25.54
C MET A 871 10.20 -4.37 -25.78
N LYS A 872 10.96 -5.46 -25.90
CA LYS A 872 10.36 -6.81 -26.02
C LYS A 872 9.85 -7.32 -24.69
N ASP A 873 10.51 -6.98 -23.60
CA ASP A 873 10.00 -7.23 -22.24
C ASP A 873 8.77 -6.35 -21.97
N ASP A 874 8.69 -5.15 -22.55
CA ASP A 874 7.56 -4.20 -22.44
C ASP A 874 6.29 -4.62 -23.24
N TYR A 875 6.43 -5.35 -24.36
CA TYR A 875 5.29 -6.00 -25.03
C TYR A 875 4.82 -7.30 -24.33
N GLY A 876 5.53 -7.74 -23.29
CA GLY A 876 5.08 -8.76 -22.33
C GLY A 876 4.27 -8.16 -21.17
N LEU A 877 4.21 -6.83 -21.06
CA LEU A 877 3.35 -6.10 -20.13
C LEU A 877 2.01 -5.80 -20.83
N ASP A 878 1.27 -6.87 -21.14
CA ASP A 878 -0.19 -6.78 -21.16
C ASP A 878 -0.61 -6.22 -19.79
N ALA A 879 -1.62 -5.35 -19.78
CA ALA A 879 -2.26 -4.80 -18.59
C ALA A 879 -3.00 -5.90 -17.84
N ASN A 880 -2.23 -6.81 -17.27
CA ASN A 880 -2.65 -7.78 -16.31
C ASN A 880 -1.66 -7.61 -15.15
N TYR A 881 -2.13 -7.06 -14.03
CA TYR A 881 -1.60 -7.41 -12.72
C TYR A 881 -1.91 -8.90 -12.41
N SER A 882 -1.68 -9.77 -13.39
CA SER A 882 -1.41 -11.18 -13.16
C SER A 882 -0.02 -11.20 -12.59
N TYR A 883 0.09 -11.64 -11.34
CA TYR A 883 1.30 -12.29 -10.85
C TYR A 883 1.97 -13.03 -12.01
N ASP A 884 3.10 -12.52 -12.49
CA ASP A 884 3.88 -13.18 -13.50
C ASP A 884 4.51 -14.40 -12.80
N ASP A 885 3.76 -15.50 -12.83
CA ASP A 885 4.12 -16.87 -12.49
C ASP A 885 5.14 -17.42 -13.54
N GLU A 886 6.11 -16.60 -13.94
CA GLU A 886 7.22 -16.95 -14.86
C GLU A 886 8.58 -17.00 -14.15
N GLU A 887 8.62 -17.42 -12.88
CA GLU A 887 9.72 -18.29 -12.43
C GLU A 887 9.27 -19.74 -12.45
N GLU A 888 9.49 -20.37 -13.61
CA GLU A 888 9.27 -21.78 -13.90
C GLU A 888 10.09 -22.65 -12.93
N TRP A 889 9.46 -23.01 -11.80
CA TRP A 889 9.97 -23.99 -10.84
C TRP A 889 10.11 -25.37 -11.48
N GLY A 890 11.24 -26.00 -11.16
CA GLY A 890 11.70 -27.29 -11.64
C GLY A 890 10.61 -28.33 -11.84
N ASP A 891 10.69 -28.91 -13.03
CA ASP A 891 9.92 -30.05 -13.52
C ASP A 891 10.04 -31.27 -12.59
N ASP A 892 9.17 -31.38 -11.58
CA ASP A 892 9.01 -32.60 -10.78
C ASP A 892 7.69 -33.31 -11.13
N GLU A 893 7.75 -34.19 -12.13
CA GLU A 893 6.72 -35.21 -12.40
C GLU A 893 6.40 -36.09 -11.18
N ALA A 894 7.23 -36.08 -10.14
CA ALA A 894 7.11 -36.91 -8.94
C ALA A 894 6.07 -36.43 -7.90
N ALA A 895 5.61 -35.17 -7.96
CA ALA A 895 4.76 -34.59 -6.90
C ALA A 895 3.36 -35.23 -6.79
N TRP A 896 2.83 -35.77 -7.89
CA TRP A 896 1.52 -36.42 -7.92
C TRP A 896 1.59 -37.95 -7.74
N THR A 897 2.77 -38.57 -7.89
CA THR A 897 2.90 -40.03 -8.09
C THR A 897 3.92 -40.76 -7.20
N ALA A 898 4.66 -40.09 -6.30
CA ALA A 898 5.65 -40.81 -5.47
C ALA A 898 5.00 -41.89 -4.55
N GLU A 899 5.25 -43.16 -4.86
CA GLU A 899 5.02 -44.33 -4.00
C GLU A 899 5.92 -44.25 -2.75
N GLU A 900 5.50 -44.91 -1.66
CA GLU A 900 5.99 -44.79 -0.27
C GLU A 900 7.46 -45.21 0.02
N GLU A 901 8.42 -45.04 -0.89
CA GLU A 901 9.82 -45.42 -0.62
C GLU A 901 10.74 -44.21 -0.44
N GLN A 902 11.23 -44.07 0.81
CA GLN A 902 12.33 -43.23 1.31
C GLN A 902 12.48 -41.85 0.65
N GLU A 903 12.01 -40.82 1.36
CA GLU A 903 12.26 -39.41 1.05
C GLU A 903 13.78 -39.15 0.89
N GLU A 904 14.27 -39.11 -0.36
CA GLU A 904 15.50 -38.38 -0.66
C GLU A 904 15.23 -36.88 -0.48
N GLU A 905 16.22 -36.19 0.10
CA GLU A 905 16.18 -34.76 0.44
C GLU A 905 15.77 -33.92 -0.79
N PRO A 906 14.58 -33.28 -0.80
CA PRO A 906 14.39 -32.13 -1.65
C PRO A 906 15.26 -31.03 -1.05
N THR A 907 16.23 -30.55 -1.82
CA THR A 907 16.99 -29.34 -1.51
C THR A 907 16.02 -28.23 -1.12
N ASP A 908 16.26 -27.58 0.03
CA ASP A 908 15.50 -26.45 0.56
C ASP A 908 14.90 -25.59 -0.58
N ALA A 909 13.57 -25.55 -0.65
CA ALA A 909 12.86 -24.62 -1.51
C ALA A 909 13.36 -23.21 -1.16
N LYS A 910 14.02 -22.56 -2.11
CA LYS A 910 14.53 -21.20 -1.91
C LYS A 910 13.36 -20.28 -1.57
N ASP A 911 13.52 -19.59 -0.45
CA ASP A 911 12.60 -18.63 0.14
C ASP A 911 12.44 -17.43 -0.82
N GLU A 912 11.43 -17.42 -1.69
CA GLU A 912 11.19 -16.35 -2.70
C GLU A 912 10.99 -14.96 -2.08
N SER A 913 10.45 -14.92 -0.85
CA SER A 913 10.37 -13.68 -0.07
C SER A 913 11.76 -13.13 0.28
N THR A 914 12.74 -14.04 0.41
CA THR A 914 14.14 -13.71 0.63
C THR A 914 14.83 -13.39 -0.69
N ALA A 915 14.46 -13.99 -1.83
CA ALA A 915 15.00 -13.64 -3.14
C ALA A 915 14.62 -12.22 -3.58
N TYR A 916 13.38 -11.79 -3.33
CA TYR A 916 12.93 -10.41 -3.58
C TYR A 916 13.59 -9.40 -2.63
N LEU A 917 13.77 -9.75 -1.35
CA LEU A 917 14.50 -8.93 -0.39
C LEU A 917 16.02 -8.92 -0.62
N GLU A 918 16.60 -10.00 -1.15
CA GLU A 918 17.99 -10.08 -1.62
C GLU A 918 18.17 -9.24 -2.89
N PHE A 919 17.22 -9.26 -3.82
CA PHE A 919 17.20 -8.39 -5.00
C PHE A 919 17.15 -6.90 -4.61
N LEU A 920 16.27 -6.53 -3.67
CA LEU A 920 16.20 -5.17 -3.11
C LEU A 920 17.47 -4.79 -2.31
N ASN A 921 18.10 -5.73 -1.62
CA ASN A 921 19.36 -5.51 -0.92
C ASN A 921 20.58 -5.47 -1.86
N GLU A 922 20.58 -6.21 -2.98
CA GLU A 922 21.59 -6.14 -4.03
C GLU A 922 21.51 -4.79 -4.78
N GLU A 923 20.31 -4.24 -4.97
CA GLU A 923 20.12 -2.87 -5.46
C GLU A 923 20.58 -1.81 -4.44
N ALA A 924 20.31 -2.02 -3.15
CA ALA A 924 20.77 -1.13 -2.08
C ALA A 924 22.29 -1.25 -1.78
N GLY A 925 22.91 -2.34 -2.20
CA GLY A 925 24.23 -2.81 -1.77
C GLY A 925 25.38 -2.66 -2.76
N LEU A 926 25.27 -1.84 -3.81
CA LEU A 926 26.38 -1.58 -4.75
C LEU A 926 27.18 -0.29 -4.40
N PRO A 927 28.16 -0.31 -3.47
CA PRO A 927 29.29 0.58 -3.56
C PRO A 927 30.19 0.14 -4.73
N GLY A 928 30.58 1.11 -5.56
CA GLY A 928 31.32 0.88 -6.79
C GLY A 928 32.51 -0.06 -6.66
N LYS A 929 32.59 -1.03 -7.58
CA LYS A 929 33.83 -1.74 -7.88
C LYS A 929 34.85 -0.71 -8.36
N SER A 930 35.80 -0.41 -7.49
CA SER A 930 37.11 0.10 -7.85
C SER A 930 37.84 -0.95 -8.68
N ASP A 931 38.35 -0.54 -9.84
CA ASP A 931 39.31 -1.31 -10.62
C ASP A 931 40.55 -1.64 -9.78
N THR A 932 40.72 -2.94 -9.50
CA THR A 932 41.91 -3.71 -9.89
C THR A 932 41.48 -5.04 -10.43
#